data_AF-A0A7Y4QH25-F1
#
_entry.id   AF-A0A7Y4QH25-F1
#
_cell.length_a   1.000
_cell.length_b   1.000
_cell.length_c   1.000
_cell.angle_alpha   90.00
_cell.angle_beta   90.00
_cell.angle_gamma   90.00
#
_symmetry.space_group_name_H-M   'P 1'
#
loop_
_entity.id
_entity.type
_entity.pdbx_description
1 polymer ?
#
loop_
_entity_poly.entity_id
_entity_poly.type
_entity_poly.pdbx_seq_one_letter_code
_entity_poly.pdbx_strand_id
1 'polypeptide(L)'
;MKAKLLLTGLLFVMLHAERASAHATPVLYTPASSSVVAEMPEAVTIRFSERIETFASSITVFAPDGKKVNEGPGTVDRSNTHIFSVPVNATGSGTYTVSWQVISADDGHFTKGAFIFSIGKQDGSGLSARGQFQIQHRSSWPEAIGIFLELLGEAMLVGALVLMAYLWRSLRKDGMPATADGLLSRRLRMMMTAAFVLILTGGILSLALATSNLATDQGSPWSPAFRAILSTISGRFTLCRIALGACACTLFFADTRRITAARRFTMNEILLWVIVIVIALMRARVSHAAASSFYPVFSVAMNAVHLLFKDLWIGGLIVLVGAFLPIFHRQKDPRLAALTLIRFSQIAMVSLAVGGLSGIYIVWLHLKSTVNLFTTHWGGGLIALGGFAALLIVLRLYHQMDVLGALIGKRDGPNRNNQKETLSTAGGAFVFETLAGIAALLFSSILIITTPPLSTQNFYAQAVTTDHATVTFGEHRSDDGQFLITVARGGRQTSATGAVTVTLRNKEKSIGPIVAETRLRFPGGYVFPQQTLSAPGTWTIGVTEHEEGAFDAVAEFTLRVPTDIDAVHRFDETRGFGAFETGMIVTALALLALAYFLVRRLRTLEEYGEKTTWKGATDIISFWKPWLVAPGGIIALILIGAFLGNHNNHGNGTFIRACRLAGGTWHESVPMRGGRVTAEMPVLGCMIGMGGGQFHFADHREFAWFTRRTSAYATMTTSPEFIEAGKPVTLMFSLKDDEGKPLQDLTFEHDRILHAVIVSHDLKTFAHAHVEDATPVSAEMLTNATLPVRHTFPRPGRYLVGIDYTVRAQTFAQQFTVDVRGNDEMSAPEPDSSLEKTVDGMTVRLIAPATVKSGIVQKLRYVFEEDGEAVHDLEPYLAAPMHLSIVKTDLQKLIHTHAELPQTWWGSIFNRRDPNAKHVHMFLPDRFGPEFVVYAYFPTPGEYELLGEINRGGKIVLTRFTMTVQ
;
A
#
# COMPACT_ATOMS: atom_id res chain seq x y z
N MET A 1 33.77 2.56 -17.04
CA MET A 1 32.99 1.76 -16.06
C MET A 1 31.71 2.45 -15.60
N LYS A 2 31.76 3.55 -14.83
CA LYS A 2 30.57 4.15 -14.14
C LYS A 2 29.26 4.19 -14.95
N ALA A 3 29.29 4.64 -16.21
CA ALA A 3 28.09 4.68 -17.07
C ALA A 3 27.46 3.31 -17.39
N LYS A 4 28.25 2.22 -17.45
CA LYS A 4 27.70 0.86 -17.64
C LYS A 4 26.96 0.38 -16.40
N LEU A 5 27.51 0.62 -15.20
CA LEU A 5 26.88 0.28 -13.91
C LEU A 5 25.55 1.01 -13.69
N LEU A 6 25.47 2.29 -14.05
CA LEU A 6 24.21 3.04 -14.03
C LEU A 6 23.18 2.49 -15.03
N LEU A 7 23.63 2.00 -16.19
CA LEU A 7 22.73 1.41 -17.19
C LEU A 7 22.20 0.04 -16.77
N THR A 8 23.02 -0.82 -16.14
CA THR A 8 22.51 -2.06 -15.53
C THR A 8 21.58 -1.77 -14.35
N GLY A 9 21.87 -0.75 -13.54
CA GLY A 9 20.95 -0.29 -12.47
C GLY A 9 19.59 0.13 -13.02
N LEU A 10 19.55 0.95 -14.08
CA LEU A 10 18.31 1.33 -14.77
C LEU A 10 17.52 0.11 -15.26
N LEU A 11 18.22 -0.84 -15.89
CA LEU A 11 17.61 -2.05 -16.43
C LEU A 11 17.06 -2.96 -15.31
N PHE A 12 17.78 -3.08 -14.19
CA PHE A 12 17.34 -3.89 -13.05
C PHE A 12 16.08 -3.31 -12.39
N VAL A 13 15.97 -1.99 -12.27
CA VAL A 13 14.75 -1.31 -11.78
C VAL A 13 13.58 -1.48 -12.76
N MET A 14 13.82 -1.49 -14.08
CA MET A 14 12.78 -1.77 -15.08
C MET A 14 12.27 -3.22 -15.06
N LEU A 15 13.06 -4.17 -14.56
CA LEU A 15 12.70 -5.60 -14.51
C LEU A 15 11.87 -6.00 -13.27
N HIS A 16 11.75 -5.13 -12.26
CA HIS A 16 11.02 -5.39 -11.01
C HIS A 16 9.71 -4.58 -10.88
N ALA A 17 9.16 -4.09 -12.01
CA ALA A 17 7.85 -3.47 -12.04
C ALA A 17 6.74 -4.54 -12.01
N GLU A 18 6.22 -4.80 -10.81
CA GLU A 18 5.12 -5.76 -10.56
C GLU A 18 3.79 -5.36 -11.22
N ARG A 19 2.81 -6.28 -11.20
CA ARG A 19 1.45 -6.08 -11.73
C ARG A 19 0.63 -5.16 -10.82
N ALA A 20 0.90 -3.86 -10.88
CA ALA A 20 0.05 -2.84 -10.27
C ALA A 20 -1.31 -2.73 -11.00
N SER A 21 -2.39 -2.39 -10.27
CA SER A 21 -3.73 -2.85 -10.64
C SER A 21 -4.88 -1.98 -10.10
N ALA A 22 -5.40 -1.04 -10.92
CA ALA A 22 -6.85 -0.82 -11.18
C ALA A 22 -7.44 -0.10 -12.61
N HIS A 23 -8.73 0.10 -12.10
CA HIS A 23 -9.82 0.99 -12.59
C HIS A 23 -11.13 0.62 -11.90
N ALA A 24 -12.20 1.40 -12.11
CA ALA A 24 -13.60 1.08 -11.84
C ALA A 24 -13.87 -0.28 -11.14
N THR A 25 -13.68 -0.33 -9.83
CA THR A 25 -13.92 -1.50 -8.97
C THR A 25 -15.34 -1.46 -8.40
N PRO A 26 -16.04 -2.60 -8.24
CA PRO A 26 -17.30 -2.66 -7.52
C PRO A 26 -17.15 -2.20 -6.06
N VAL A 27 -18.14 -1.46 -5.59
CA VAL A 27 -18.31 -0.97 -4.21
C VAL A 27 -19.68 -1.38 -3.64
N LEU A 28 -20.60 -1.87 -4.47
CA LEU A 28 -21.84 -2.51 -4.03
C LEU A 28 -22.42 -3.40 -5.14
N TYR A 29 -22.99 -4.54 -4.76
CA TYR A 29 -23.74 -5.44 -5.65
C TYR A 29 -25.20 -5.54 -5.21
N THR A 30 -26.14 -5.51 -6.16
CA THR A 30 -27.58 -5.73 -5.93
C THR A 30 -28.13 -6.69 -7.00
N PRO A 31 -28.55 -7.92 -6.66
CA PRO A 31 -28.44 -8.59 -5.36
C PRO A 31 -26.99 -8.67 -4.86
N ALA A 32 -26.84 -8.85 -3.55
CA ALA A 32 -25.52 -8.96 -2.94
C ALA A 32 -24.81 -10.26 -3.37
N SER A 33 -23.47 -10.23 -3.41
CA SER A 33 -22.68 -11.42 -3.68
C SER A 33 -22.99 -12.53 -2.67
N SER A 34 -23.23 -13.74 -3.18
CA SER A 34 -23.62 -14.95 -2.45
C SER A 34 -24.93 -14.84 -1.65
N SER A 35 -25.78 -13.85 -1.94
CA SER A 35 -27.09 -13.73 -1.29
C SER A 35 -28.13 -14.71 -1.85
N VAL A 36 -29.11 -15.06 -1.00
CA VAL A 36 -30.32 -15.79 -1.39
C VAL A 36 -31.48 -14.80 -1.41
N VAL A 37 -32.20 -14.73 -2.53
CA VAL A 37 -33.33 -13.82 -2.78
C VAL A 37 -34.61 -14.66 -2.96
N ALA A 38 -35.75 -14.15 -2.47
CA ALA A 38 -37.02 -14.89 -2.55
C ALA A 38 -37.57 -14.96 -3.99
N GLU A 39 -37.42 -13.87 -4.75
CA GLU A 39 -37.94 -13.69 -6.11
C GLU A 39 -36.86 -13.09 -7.02
N MET A 40 -37.01 -13.23 -8.33
CA MET A 40 -36.08 -12.67 -9.31
C MET A 40 -36.12 -11.12 -9.26
N PRO A 41 -34.99 -10.42 -9.04
CA PRO A 41 -34.96 -8.97 -9.14
C PRO A 41 -35.24 -8.49 -10.57
N GLU A 42 -35.99 -7.39 -10.70
CA GLU A 42 -36.24 -6.73 -12.00
C GLU A 42 -34.93 -6.34 -12.73
N ALA A 43 -33.87 -6.07 -11.98
CA ALA A 43 -32.55 -5.75 -12.52
C ALA A 43 -31.41 -6.18 -11.59
N VAL A 44 -30.28 -6.58 -12.17
CA VAL A 44 -28.99 -6.73 -11.49
C VAL A 44 -28.20 -5.44 -11.68
N THR A 45 -27.67 -4.90 -10.57
CA THR A 45 -27.05 -3.58 -10.47
C THR A 45 -25.73 -3.65 -9.70
N ILE A 46 -24.74 -2.87 -10.12
CA ILE A 46 -23.44 -2.75 -9.46
C ILE A 46 -23.08 -1.26 -9.36
N ARG A 47 -22.66 -0.80 -8.17
CA ARG A 47 -22.03 0.52 -7.96
C ARG A 47 -20.52 0.39 -8.07
N PHE A 48 -19.86 1.28 -8.80
CA PHE A 48 -18.41 1.28 -9.00
C PHE A 48 -17.71 2.50 -8.38
N SER A 49 -16.40 2.40 -8.17
CA SER A 49 -15.56 3.50 -7.64
C SER A 49 -15.39 4.66 -8.63
N GLU A 50 -15.63 4.43 -9.91
CA GLU A 50 -15.52 5.39 -11.02
C GLU A 50 -16.80 5.38 -11.88
N ARG A 51 -16.96 6.38 -12.74
CA ARG A 51 -18.13 6.50 -13.63
C ARG A 51 -18.06 5.50 -14.78
N ILE A 52 -19.20 4.96 -15.23
CA ILE A 52 -19.23 3.84 -16.19
C ILE A 52 -19.70 4.23 -17.61
N GLU A 53 -18.97 3.76 -18.62
CA GLU A 53 -19.33 3.90 -20.05
C GLU A 53 -20.34 2.83 -20.49
N THR A 54 -21.63 3.16 -20.56
CA THR A 54 -22.72 2.19 -20.84
C THR A 54 -22.50 1.32 -22.08
N PHE A 55 -22.17 1.93 -23.21
CA PHE A 55 -22.17 1.27 -24.53
C PHE A 55 -21.00 0.30 -24.75
N ALA A 56 -19.97 0.36 -23.91
CA ALA A 56 -18.81 -0.53 -23.94
C ALA A 56 -18.68 -1.39 -22.67
N SER A 57 -19.62 -1.26 -21.74
CA SER A 57 -19.73 -2.05 -20.52
C SER A 57 -20.85 -3.08 -20.64
N SER A 58 -20.78 -4.18 -19.89
CA SER A 58 -21.79 -5.23 -19.87
C SER A 58 -21.91 -5.88 -18.50
N ILE A 59 -23.14 -6.26 -18.15
CA ILE A 59 -23.44 -7.26 -17.13
C ILE A 59 -24.18 -8.37 -17.85
N THR A 60 -23.79 -9.62 -17.59
CA THR A 60 -24.37 -10.83 -18.16
C THR A 60 -24.76 -11.77 -17.04
N VAL A 61 -26.05 -12.06 -16.93
CA VAL A 61 -26.62 -12.91 -15.88
C VAL A 61 -26.96 -14.26 -16.48
N PHE A 62 -26.39 -15.31 -15.92
CA PHE A 62 -26.60 -16.71 -16.30
C PHE A 62 -27.46 -17.42 -15.26
N ALA A 63 -28.42 -18.21 -15.72
CA ALA A 63 -29.27 -19.09 -14.93
C ALA A 63 -28.54 -20.38 -14.51
N PRO A 64 -29.12 -21.19 -13.59
CA PRO A 64 -28.53 -22.45 -13.15
C PRO A 64 -28.29 -23.48 -14.26
N ASP A 65 -29.01 -23.37 -15.39
CA ASP A 65 -28.85 -24.19 -16.59
C ASP A 65 -27.81 -23.64 -17.58
N GLY A 66 -27.08 -22.58 -17.20
CA GLY A 66 -26.08 -21.90 -18.02
C GLY A 66 -26.63 -20.93 -19.06
N LYS A 67 -27.95 -20.74 -19.21
CA LYS A 67 -28.52 -19.81 -20.18
C LYS A 67 -28.42 -18.36 -19.71
N LYS A 68 -28.18 -17.42 -20.63
CA LYS A 68 -28.28 -15.97 -20.34
C LYS A 68 -29.74 -15.57 -20.13
N VAL A 69 -30.01 -14.76 -19.11
CA VAL A 69 -31.36 -14.32 -18.70
C VAL A 69 -31.55 -12.81 -18.52
N ASN A 70 -30.54 -11.99 -18.81
CA ASN A 70 -30.71 -10.54 -18.87
C ASN A 70 -30.94 -10.05 -20.31
N GLU A 71 -31.98 -9.23 -20.48
CA GLU A 71 -32.42 -8.71 -21.79
C GLU A 71 -32.05 -7.23 -21.94
N GLY A 72 -32.03 -6.73 -23.18
CA GLY A 72 -31.74 -5.32 -23.46
C GLY A 72 -30.29 -4.86 -23.16
N PRO A 73 -30.01 -3.55 -23.32
CA PRO A 73 -28.72 -2.94 -23.00
C PRO A 73 -28.59 -2.57 -21.53
N GLY A 74 -27.36 -2.52 -21.01
CA GLY A 74 -27.08 -1.95 -19.69
C GLY A 74 -27.21 -0.43 -19.67
N THR A 75 -27.61 0.12 -18.52
CA THR A 75 -27.83 1.55 -18.30
C THR A 75 -27.10 2.03 -17.05
N VAL A 76 -26.63 3.29 -17.04
CA VAL A 76 -26.23 3.95 -15.79
C VAL A 76 -27.37 4.81 -15.26
N ASP A 77 -27.44 4.94 -13.93
CA ASP A 77 -28.34 5.89 -13.28
C ASP A 77 -27.96 7.33 -13.66
N ARG A 78 -28.98 8.16 -13.99
CA ARG A 78 -28.79 9.56 -14.41
C ARG A 78 -28.45 10.50 -13.26
N SER A 79 -28.81 10.13 -12.04
CA SER A 79 -28.48 10.83 -10.79
C SER A 79 -27.11 10.42 -10.25
N ASN A 80 -26.67 9.17 -10.51
CA ASN A 80 -25.36 8.67 -10.11
C ASN A 80 -24.74 7.74 -11.16
N THR A 81 -23.87 8.28 -12.02
CA THR A 81 -23.23 7.56 -13.12
C THR A 81 -22.19 6.50 -12.71
N HIS A 82 -22.03 6.24 -11.41
CA HIS A 82 -21.27 5.11 -10.85
C HIS A 82 -22.12 3.82 -10.75
N ILE A 83 -23.44 3.92 -10.86
CA ILE A 83 -24.37 2.80 -10.73
C ILE A 83 -24.73 2.29 -12.13
N PHE A 84 -24.43 1.03 -12.43
CA PHE A 84 -24.68 0.38 -13.73
C PHE A 84 -25.57 -0.85 -13.56
N SER A 85 -26.61 -0.98 -14.38
CA SER A 85 -27.70 -1.95 -14.22
C SER A 85 -28.06 -2.64 -15.54
N VAL A 86 -28.51 -3.90 -15.46
CA VAL A 86 -29.18 -4.63 -16.54
C VAL A 86 -30.49 -5.25 -16.03
N PRO A 87 -31.61 -5.17 -16.78
CA PRO A 87 -32.84 -5.82 -16.39
C PRO A 87 -32.75 -7.35 -16.57
N VAL A 88 -33.39 -8.11 -15.69
CA VAL A 88 -33.36 -9.58 -15.70
C VAL A 88 -34.78 -10.11 -15.76
N ASN A 89 -35.00 -11.11 -16.61
CA ASN A 89 -36.33 -11.69 -16.85
C ASN A 89 -36.22 -13.22 -16.84
N ALA A 90 -36.40 -13.83 -15.66
CA ALA A 90 -36.37 -15.28 -15.48
C ALA A 90 -37.23 -15.72 -14.29
N THR A 91 -37.79 -16.93 -14.41
CA THR A 91 -38.83 -17.46 -13.52
C THR A 91 -38.42 -18.77 -12.83
N GLY A 92 -37.11 -18.98 -12.63
CA GLY A 92 -36.53 -20.18 -12.04
C GLY A 92 -35.91 -19.97 -10.65
N SER A 93 -35.78 -21.05 -9.90
CA SER A 93 -35.01 -21.14 -8.65
C SER A 93 -33.62 -21.75 -8.89
N GLY A 94 -32.70 -21.56 -7.94
CA GLY A 94 -31.31 -22.03 -7.99
C GLY A 94 -30.29 -20.90 -8.07
N THR A 95 -29.02 -21.24 -8.25
CA THR A 95 -27.90 -20.26 -8.27
C THR A 95 -27.66 -19.64 -9.65
N TYR A 96 -27.78 -18.32 -9.72
CA TYR A 96 -27.47 -17.47 -10.86
C TYR A 96 -26.03 -16.95 -10.76
N THR A 97 -25.36 -16.82 -11.91
CA THR A 97 -24.01 -16.25 -12.01
C THR A 97 -24.05 -14.92 -12.76
N VAL A 98 -23.54 -13.87 -12.15
CA VAL A 98 -23.41 -12.53 -12.75
C VAL A 98 -21.95 -12.35 -13.17
N SER A 99 -21.69 -12.35 -14.48
CA SER A 99 -20.41 -11.93 -15.05
C SER A 99 -20.51 -10.46 -15.48
N TRP A 100 -19.51 -9.64 -15.18
CA TRP A 100 -19.53 -8.21 -15.50
C TRP A 100 -18.18 -7.74 -16.06
N GLN A 101 -18.25 -6.77 -16.96
CA GLN A 101 -17.11 -6.07 -17.55
C GLN A 101 -17.49 -4.60 -17.67
N VAL A 102 -16.65 -3.68 -17.21
CA VAL A 102 -16.91 -2.24 -17.36
C VAL A 102 -15.69 -1.48 -17.86
N ILE A 103 -15.95 -0.33 -18.48
CA ILE A 103 -14.94 0.68 -18.83
C ILE A 103 -15.21 1.96 -18.04
N SER A 104 -14.17 2.50 -17.44
CA SER A 104 -14.18 3.80 -16.76
C SER A 104 -14.40 4.95 -17.73
N ALA A 105 -15.33 5.85 -17.43
CA ALA A 105 -15.54 7.12 -18.13
C ALA A 105 -14.54 8.22 -17.68
N ASP A 106 -13.65 7.87 -16.75
CA ASP A 106 -12.72 8.79 -16.07
C ASP A 106 -11.27 8.58 -16.50
N ASP A 107 -10.75 7.35 -16.39
CA ASP A 107 -9.41 6.99 -16.85
C ASP A 107 -9.40 6.19 -18.18
N GLY A 108 -10.53 5.60 -18.57
CA GLY A 108 -10.70 4.86 -19.83
C GLY A 108 -10.27 3.40 -19.78
N HIS A 109 -9.84 2.88 -18.64
CA HIS A 109 -9.36 1.50 -18.49
C HIS A 109 -10.50 0.52 -18.15
N PHE A 110 -10.13 -0.77 -18.10
CA PHE A 110 -11.04 -1.91 -18.11
C PHE A 110 -10.95 -2.74 -16.83
N THR A 111 -12.09 -3.10 -16.25
CA THR A 111 -12.24 -4.13 -15.22
C THR A 111 -13.25 -5.18 -15.62
N LYS A 112 -13.08 -6.40 -15.08
CA LYS A 112 -14.09 -7.44 -15.11
C LYS A 112 -14.03 -8.33 -13.87
N GLY A 113 -15.12 -9.02 -13.59
CA GLY A 113 -15.22 -9.99 -12.52
C GLY A 113 -16.54 -10.76 -12.60
N ALA A 114 -16.85 -11.50 -11.55
CA ALA A 114 -18.14 -12.17 -11.43
C ALA A 114 -18.59 -12.23 -9.96
N PHE A 115 -19.87 -12.50 -9.74
CA PHE A 115 -20.42 -12.94 -8.46
C PHE A 115 -21.59 -13.89 -8.69
N ILE A 116 -22.12 -14.48 -7.62
CA ILE A 116 -23.30 -15.35 -7.67
C ILE A 116 -24.40 -14.82 -6.74
N PHE A 117 -25.65 -15.18 -7.01
CA PHE A 117 -26.78 -15.08 -6.08
C PHE A 117 -27.74 -16.25 -6.34
N SER A 118 -28.58 -16.63 -5.38
CA SER A 118 -29.52 -17.74 -5.54
C SER A 118 -30.97 -17.29 -5.38
N ILE A 119 -31.89 -17.90 -6.12
CA ILE A 119 -33.34 -17.68 -6.00
C ILE A 119 -34.00 -18.89 -5.33
N GLY A 120 -34.83 -18.65 -4.30
CA GLY A 120 -35.55 -19.70 -3.59
C GLY A 120 -34.71 -20.38 -2.50
N LYS A 121 -34.59 -21.72 -2.53
CA LYS A 121 -33.72 -22.47 -1.61
C LYS A 121 -32.38 -22.80 -2.27
N GLN A 122 -31.33 -22.87 -1.45
CA GLN A 122 -30.04 -23.39 -1.85
C GLN A 122 -30.10 -24.93 -1.89
N ASP A 123 -29.96 -25.52 -3.07
CA ASP A 123 -29.86 -26.97 -3.22
C ASP A 123 -28.57 -27.48 -2.56
N GLY A 124 -28.70 -28.45 -1.65
CA GLY A 124 -27.61 -28.93 -0.79
C GLY A 124 -26.48 -29.70 -1.51
N SER A 125 -26.50 -29.77 -2.84
CA SER A 125 -25.57 -30.53 -3.65
C SER A 125 -24.36 -29.70 -4.13
N GLY A 126 -23.37 -29.54 -3.24
CA GLY A 126 -21.99 -29.75 -3.66
C GLY A 126 -21.25 -28.67 -4.45
N LEU A 127 -21.58 -27.37 -4.31
CA LEU A 127 -20.60 -26.31 -4.57
C LEU A 127 -20.47 -25.36 -3.38
N SER A 128 -19.43 -25.60 -2.56
CA SER A 128 -18.93 -24.64 -1.57
C SER A 128 -18.27 -23.46 -2.29
N ALA A 129 -19.08 -22.55 -2.83
CA ALA A 129 -18.65 -21.40 -3.60
C ALA A 129 -18.00 -20.29 -2.75
N ARG A 130 -16.94 -20.64 -2.01
CA ARG A 130 -15.86 -19.70 -1.61
C ARG A 130 -15.01 -19.28 -2.82
N GLY A 131 -15.65 -19.12 -3.97
CA GLY A 131 -15.03 -18.60 -5.19
C GLY A 131 -14.92 -17.10 -5.06
N GLN A 132 -13.84 -16.61 -4.44
CA GLN A 132 -13.40 -15.24 -4.60
C GLN A 132 -13.05 -15.04 -6.08
N PHE A 133 -14.01 -14.58 -6.87
CA PHE A 133 -13.80 -14.19 -8.26
C PHE A 133 -12.89 -12.95 -8.28
N GLN A 134 -11.58 -13.19 -8.40
CA GLN A 134 -10.59 -12.11 -8.46
C GLN A 134 -10.99 -11.11 -9.55
N ILE A 135 -11.11 -9.84 -9.17
CA ILE A 135 -11.34 -8.75 -10.11
C ILE A 135 -10.12 -8.70 -11.03
N GLN A 136 -10.34 -8.94 -12.33
CA GLN A 136 -9.27 -8.92 -13.32
C GLN A 136 -9.23 -7.55 -14.00
N HIS A 137 -8.09 -6.89 -13.80
CA HIS A 137 -7.75 -5.65 -14.47
C HIS A 137 -7.00 -5.99 -15.78
N ARG A 138 -7.37 -5.33 -16.87
CA ARG A 138 -6.85 -5.60 -18.23
C ARG A 138 -5.62 -4.74 -18.61
N SER A 139 -5.35 -3.73 -17.79
CA SER A 139 -4.26 -2.76 -17.91
C SER A 139 -2.90 -3.45 -18.02
N SER A 140 -2.12 -3.11 -19.05
CA SER A 140 -0.99 -3.96 -19.45
C SER A 140 0.16 -3.23 -20.16
N TRP A 141 1.33 -3.87 -20.24
CA TRP A 141 2.53 -3.32 -20.89
C TRP A 141 2.32 -2.79 -22.33
N PRO A 142 1.56 -3.45 -23.23
CA PRO A 142 1.27 -2.88 -24.56
C PRO A 142 0.53 -1.54 -24.52
N GLU A 143 -0.33 -1.33 -23.52
CA GLU A 143 -1.09 -0.09 -23.31
C GLU A 143 -0.20 1.01 -22.73
N ALA A 144 0.62 0.69 -21.71
CA ALA A 144 1.67 1.57 -21.23
C ALA A 144 2.67 1.97 -22.33
N ILE A 145 2.93 1.09 -23.31
CA ILE A 145 3.73 1.41 -24.51
C ILE A 145 2.98 2.36 -25.46
N GLY A 146 1.68 2.14 -25.72
CA GLY A 146 0.85 3.07 -26.52
C GLY A 146 0.82 4.47 -25.93
N ILE A 147 0.61 4.57 -24.62
CA ILE A 147 0.64 5.82 -23.85
C ILE A 147 2.05 6.45 -23.90
N PHE A 148 3.12 5.67 -23.73
CA PHE A 148 4.51 6.15 -23.80
C PHE A 148 4.88 6.72 -25.18
N LEU A 149 4.52 6.03 -26.27
CA LEU A 149 4.78 6.50 -27.63
C LEU A 149 4.12 7.86 -27.88
N GLU A 150 2.86 8.00 -27.45
CA GLU A 150 2.11 9.25 -27.57
C GLU A 150 2.74 10.38 -26.73
N LEU A 151 3.05 10.13 -25.44
CA LEU A 151 3.73 11.11 -24.56
C LEU A 151 5.13 11.52 -25.08
N LEU A 152 5.86 10.60 -25.69
CA LEU A 152 7.17 10.87 -26.30
C LEU A 152 7.05 11.72 -27.57
N GLY A 153 6.03 11.44 -28.39
CA GLY A 153 5.71 12.22 -29.59
C GLY A 153 5.23 13.64 -29.24
N GLU A 154 4.34 13.79 -28.26
CA GLU A 154 3.89 15.07 -27.70
C GLU A 154 5.09 15.90 -27.23
N ALA A 155 5.96 15.32 -26.39
CA ALA A 155 7.20 15.95 -25.94
C ALA A 155 8.08 16.41 -27.12
N MET A 156 8.37 15.52 -28.07
CA MET A 156 9.21 15.85 -29.24
C MET A 156 8.63 16.99 -30.08
N LEU A 157 7.29 17.08 -30.21
CA LEU A 157 6.62 18.15 -30.95
C LEU A 157 6.71 19.49 -30.20
N VAL A 158 6.39 19.52 -28.90
CA VAL A 158 6.51 20.71 -28.03
C VAL A 158 7.95 21.25 -28.04
N GLY A 159 8.93 20.37 -27.82
CA GLY A 159 10.35 20.73 -27.82
C GLY A 159 10.81 21.29 -29.17
N ALA A 160 10.36 20.71 -30.29
CA ALA A 160 10.70 21.18 -31.62
C ALA A 160 10.09 22.56 -31.91
N LEU A 161 8.84 22.80 -31.51
CA LEU A 161 8.18 24.10 -31.69
C LEU A 161 8.87 25.20 -30.87
N VAL A 162 9.21 24.97 -29.60
CA VAL A 162 9.91 25.99 -28.79
C VAL A 162 11.34 26.24 -29.29
N LEU A 163 12.12 25.19 -29.55
CA LEU A 163 13.49 25.38 -30.01
C LEU A 163 13.56 25.93 -31.44
N MET A 164 12.51 25.78 -32.26
CA MET A 164 12.34 26.54 -33.49
C MET A 164 12.05 28.03 -33.21
N ALA A 165 11.01 28.30 -32.42
CA ALA A 165 10.44 29.64 -32.26
C ALA A 165 11.32 30.60 -31.44
N TYR A 166 11.86 30.12 -30.31
CA TYR A 166 12.64 30.92 -29.36
C TYR A 166 14.14 30.88 -29.68
N LEU A 167 14.71 29.68 -29.80
CA LEU A 167 16.14 29.48 -29.95
C LEU A 167 16.63 29.70 -31.39
N TRP A 168 16.15 28.90 -32.35
CA TRP A 168 16.68 28.88 -33.72
C TRP A 168 16.41 30.19 -34.49
N ARG A 169 15.21 30.77 -34.35
CA ARG A 169 14.92 32.09 -34.93
C ARG A 169 15.81 33.20 -34.36
N SER A 170 16.23 33.13 -33.10
CA SER A 170 17.16 34.10 -32.55
C SER A 170 18.57 33.87 -33.07
N LEU A 171 19.09 32.63 -33.01
CA LEU A 171 20.43 32.29 -33.53
C LEU A 171 20.63 32.70 -35.00
N ARG A 172 19.57 32.66 -35.82
CA ARG A 172 19.61 33.17 -37.20
C ARG A 172 19.71 34.69 -37.33
N LYS A 173 19.16 35.46 -36.39
CA LYS A 173 19.42 36.92 -36.29
C LYS A 173 20.87 37.15 -35.85
N ASP A 174 21.35 36.30 -34.95
CA ASP A 174 22.69 36.32 -34.35
C ASP A 174 23.81 35.84 -35.33
N GLY A 175 23.51 35.64 -36.63
CA GLY A 175 24.50 35.37 -37.68
C GLY A 175 24.85 33.90 -37.94
N MET A 176 24.01 32.95 -37.52
CA MET A 176 24.25 31.50 -37.69
C MET A 176 24.64 31.09 -39.13
N PRO A 177 25.73 30.32 -39.34
CA PRO A 177 26.19 29.93 -40.68
C PRO A 177 25.14 29.14 -41.48
N ALA A 178 25.00 29.43 -42.78
CA ALA A 178 24.01 28.79 -43.65
C ALA A 178 24.12 27.25 -43.72
N THR A 179 25.32 26.68 -43.57
CA THR A 179 25.54 25.23 -43.49
C THR A 179 25.07 24.62 -42.18
N ALA A 180 25.09 25.38 -41.08
CA ALA A 180 24.48 25.00 -39.81
C ALA A 180 22.95 25.12 -39.89
N ASP A 181 22.45 26.21 -40.48
CA ASP A 181 21.02 26.48 -40.64
C ASP A 181 20.30 25.41 -41.47
N GLY A 182 20.84 25.07 -42.65
CA GLY A 182 20.29 24.02 -43.50
C GLY A 182 20.28 22.64 -42.84
N LEU A 183 21.30 22.33 -42.02
CA LEU A 183 21.37 21.08 -41.25
C LEU A 183 20.37 21.07 -40.10
N LEU A 184 20.22 22.17 -39.35
CA LEU A 184 19.23 22.33 -38.29
C LEU A 184 17.81 22.21 -38.84
N SER A 185 17.53 22.93 -39.92
CA SER A 185 16.28 22.90 -40.68
C SER A 185 15.92 21.48 -41.12
N ARG A 186 16.89 20.68 -41.61
CA ARG A 186 16.68 19.26 -41.93
C ARG A 186 16.43 18.41 -40.68
N ARG A 187 17.21 18.61 -39.61
CA ARG A 187 17.10 17.84 -38.36
C ARG A 187 15.76 18.06 -37.67
N LEU A 188 15.35 19.32 -37.46
CA LEU A 188 14.05 19.67 -36.86
C LEU A 188 12.87 19.10 -37.66
N ARG A 189 12.91 19.17 -38.99
CA ARG A 189 11.89 18.48 -39.83
C ARG A 189 11.82 16.99 -39.53
N MET A 190 12.94 16.27 -39.56
CA MET A 190 12.95 14.82 -39.29
C MET A 190 12.44 14.48 -37.87
N MET A 191 12.73 15.33 -36.88
CA MET A 191 12.22 15.15 -35.52
C MET A 191 10.72 15.44 -35.39
N MET A 192 10.20 16.45 -36.11
CA MET A 192 8.75 16.70 -36.17
C MET A 192 8.03 15.59 -36.95
N THR A 193 8.61 15.06 -38.03
CA THR A 193 8.10 13.84 -38.70
C THR A 193 7.99 12.68 -37.72
N ALA A 194 9.07 12.41 -36.96
CA ALA A 194 9.08 11.34 -35.96
C ALA A 194 8.06 11.58 -34.83
N ALA A 195 7.91 12.82 -34.37
CA ALA A 195 6.90 13.21 -33.38
C ALA A 195 5.48 12.93 -33.85
N PHE A 196 5.12 13.33 -35.09
CA PHE A 196 3.81 13.03 -35.66
C PHE A 196 3.58 11.53 -35.84
N VAL A 197 4.60 10.78 -36.27
CA VAL A 197 4.51 9.30 -36.35
C VAL A 197 4.24 8.70 -34.97
N LEU A 198 4.97 9.11 -33.94
CA LEU A 198 4.81 8.61 -32.56
C LEU A 198 3.44 8.93 -31.95
N ILE A 199 2.92 10.14 -32.15
CA ILE A 199 1.56 10.52 -31.70
C ILE A 199 0.51 9.65 -32.41
N LEU A 200 0.62 9.51 -33.73
CA LEU A 200 -0.34 8.74 -34.52
C LEU A 200 -0.27 7.24 -34.20
N THR A 201 0.91 6.64 -34.08
CA THR A 201 1.03 5.20 -33.75
C THR A 201 0.66 4.92 -32.30
N GLY A 202 1.00 5.79 -31.34
CA GLY A 202 0.59 5.65 -29.94
C GLY A 202 -0.93 5.70 -29.77
N GLY A 203 -1.59 6.69 -30.39
CA GLY A 203 -3.05 6.79 -30.39
C GLY A 203 -3.75 5.62 -31.09
N ILE A 204 -3.29 5.24 -32.29
CA ILE A 204 -3.85 4.09 -33.04
C ILE A 204 -3.65 2.79 -32.27
N LEU A 205 -2.48 2.55 -31.67
CA LEU A 205 -2.20 1.37 -30.86
C LEU A 205 -3.11 1.30 -29.64
N SER A 206 -3.26 2.41 -28.90
CA SER A 206 -4.15 2.49 -27.73
C SER A 206 -5.60 2.16 -28.11
N LEU A 207 -6.11 2.75 -29.19
CA LEU A 207 -7.46 2.51 -29.68
C LEU A 207 -7.65 1.07 -30.18
N ALA A 208 -6.64 0.49 -30.85
CA ALA A 208 -6.68 -0.89 -31.34
C ALA A 208 -6.58 -1.92 -30.21
N LEU A 209 -5.79 -1.66 -29.16
CA LEU A 209 -5.69 -2.52 -27.97
C LEU A 209 -7.00 -2.52 -27.19
N ALA A 210 -7.55 -1.33 -26.86
CA ALA A 210 -8.86 -1.22 -26.21
C ALA A 210 -9.96 -1.95 -27.00
N THR A 211 -9.99 -1.79 -28.32
CA THR A 211 -10.93 -2.51 -29.20
C THR A 211 -10.71 -4.02 -29.17
N SER A 212 -9.47 -4.49 -29.20
CA SER A 212 -9.15 -5.92 -29.23
C SER A 212 -9.45 -6.60 -27.89
N ASN A 213 -9.19 -5.91 -26.76
CA ASN A 213 -9.59 -6.34 -25.43
C ASN A 213 -11.12 -6.49 -25.33
N LEU A 214 -11.86 -5.45 -25.73
CA LEU A 214 -13.34 -5.48 -25.71
C LEU A 214 -13.91 -6.59 -26.61
N ALA A 215 -13.39 -6.73 -27.84
CA ALA A 215 -13.80 -7.80 -28.76
C ALA A 215 -13.54 -9.19 -28.15
N THR A 216 -12.38 -9.40 -27.52
CA THR A 216 -11.99 -10.68 -26.90
C THR A 216 -12.88 -11.00 -25.71
N ASP A 217 -13.10 -10.06 -24.79
CA ASP A 217 -13.88 -10.30 -23.57
C ASP A 217 -15.39 -10.43 -23.82
N GLN A 218 -15.93 -9.75 -24.84
CA GLN A 218 -17.34 -9.88 -25.24
C GLN A 218 -17.60 -11.02 -26.25
N GLY A 219 -16.56 -11.72 -26.72
CA GLY A 219 -16.65 -12.70 -27.81
C GLY A 219 -17.20 -12.11 -29.12
N SER A 220 -17.03 -10.79 -29.33
CA SER A 220 -17.65 -10.05 -30.42
C SER A 220 -16.66 -9.77 -31.57
N PRO A 221 -17.13 -9.59 -32.82
CA PRO A 221 -16.24 -9.17 -33.90
C PRO A 221 -15.58 -7.82 -33.62
N TRP A 222 -14.44 -7.55 -34.25
CA TRP A 222 -13.68 -6.31 -34.02
C TRP A 222 -14.48 -5.03 -34.37
N SER A 223 -15.36 -5.06 -35.39
CA SER A 223 -16.05 -3.84 -35.84
C SER A 223 -17.18 -3.34 -34.92
N PRO A 224 -18.05 -4.19 -34.32
CA PRO A 224 -18.90 -3.79 -33.20
C PRO A 224 -18.12 -3.23 -32.01
N ALA A 225 -17.07 -3.94 -31.57
CA ALA A 225 -16.21 -3.47 -30.46
C ALA A 225 -15.58 -2.10 -30.75
N PHE A 226 -15.12 -1.86 -31.98
CA PHE A 226 -14.55 -0.57 -32.40
C PHE A 226 -15.57 0.57 -32.27
N ARG A 227 -16.83 0.33 -32.68
CA ARG A 227 -17.93 1.29 -32.54
C ARG A 227 -18.29 1.54 -31.07
N ALA A 228 -18.26 0.49 -30.24
CA ALA A 228 -18.45 0.62 -28.79
C ALA A 228 -17.34 1.47 -28.15
N ILE A 229 -16.06 1.20 -28.42
CA ILE A 229 -14.94 2.04 -27.93
C ILE A 229 -15.06 3.48 -28.42
N LEU A 230 -15.38 3.73 -29.69
CA LEU A 230 -15.62 5.08 -30.22
C LEU A 230 -16.85 5.78 -29.62
N SER A 231 -17.75 5.05 -28.94
CA SER A 231 -18.86 5.62 -28.19
C SER A 231 -18.51 5.97 -26.73
N THR A 232 -17.29 5.67 -26.27
CA THR A 232 -16.76 6.11 -24.96
C THR A 232 -16.13 7.50 -25.02
N ILE A 233 -15.99 8.17 -23.87
CA ILE A 233 -15.23 9.41 -23.70
C ILE A 233 -13.75 9.19 -24.05
N SER A 234 -13.13 8.12 -23.54
CA SER A 234 -11.72 7.79 -23.81
C SER A 234 -11.45 7.55 -25.30
N GLY A 235 -12.29 6.74 -25.97
CA GLY A 235 -12.19 6.46 -27.40
C GLY A 235 -12.45 7.69 -28.26
N ARG A 236 -13.45 8.53 -27.94
CA ARG A 236 -13.67 9.82 -28.60
C ARG A 236 -12.46 10.74 -28.48
N PHE A 237 -11.96 10.99 -27.28
CA PHE A 237 -10.82 11.88 -27.10
C PHE A 237 -9.53 11.33 -27.72
N THR A 238 -9.34 10.01 -27.76
CA THR A 238 -8.22 9.39 -28.47
C THR A 238 -8.37 9.55 -29.99
N LEU A 239 -9.56 9.34 -30.57
CA LEU A 239 -9.81 9.63 -31.98
C LEU A 239 -9.60 11.12 -32.31
N CYS A 240 -10.07 12.03 -31.45
CA CYS A 240 -9.83 13.47 -31.61
C CYS A 240 -8.34 13.82 -31.56
N ARG A 241 -7.56 13.24 -30.63
CA ARG A 241 -6.09 13.44 -30.57
C ARG A 241 -5.37 12.91 -31.81
N ILE A 242 -5.78 11.75 -32.35
CA ILE A 242 -5.28 11.23 -33.63
C ILE A 242 -5.61 12.19 -34.79
N ALA A 243 -6.86 12.65 -34.89
CA ALA A 243 -7.30 13.58 -35.94
C ALA A 243 -6.61 14.96 -35.84
N LEU A 244 -6.41 15.47 -34.62
CA LEU A 244 -5.66 16.69 -34.34
C LEU A 244 -4.17 16.53 -34.66
N GLY A 245 -3.55 15.39 -34.32
CA GLY A 245 -2.18 15.05 -34.71
C GLY A 245 -2.01 14.96 -36.22
N ALA A 246 -2.98 14.39 -36.94
CA ALA A 246 -3.02 14.36 -38.40
C ALA A 246 -3.19 15.77 -39.01
N CYS A 247 -4.04 16.62 -38.41
CA CYS A 247 -4.22 18.02 -38.81
C CYS A 247 -2.94 18.85 -38.58
N ALA A 248 -2.27 18.69 -37.43
CA ALA A 248 -0.99 19.31 -37.16
C ALA A 248 0.09 18.84 -38.14
N CYS A 249 0.10 17.55 -38.49
CA CYS A 249 0.98 16.97 -39.50
C CYS A 249 0.76 17.61 -40.88
N THR A 250 -0.49 17.69 -41.37
CA THR A 250 -0.80 18.29 -42.68
C THR A 250 -0.54 19.80 -42.72
N LEU A 251 -0.94 20.56 -41.68
CA LEU A 251 -0.63 21.98 -41.55
C LEU A 251 0.89 22.23 -41.56
N PHE A 252 1.66 21.42 -40.82
CA PHE A 252 3.10 21.51 -40.81
C PHE A 252 3.69 21.22 -42.19
N PHE A 253 3.33 20.13 -42.86
CA PHE A 253 3.91 19.79 -44.16
C PHE A 253 3.50 20.75 -45.28
N ALA A 254 2.26 21.23 -45.30
CA ALA A 254 1.78 22.20 -46.28
C ALA A 254 2.56 23.53 -46.25
N ASP A 255 2.90 24.02 -45.05
CA ASP A 255 3.55 25.33 -44.87
C ASP A 255 4.99 25.25 -44.32
N THR A 256 5.57 24.05 -44.27
CA THR A 256 6.91 23.75 -43.70
C THR A 256 7.97 24.78 -44.11
N ARG A 257 8.01 25.14 -45.40
CA ARG A 257 9.01 26.10 -45.92
C ARG A 257 8.80 27.51 -45.36
N ARG A 258 7.56 27.98 -45.17
CA ARG A 258 7.29 29.30 -44.58
C ARG A 258 7.48 29.28 -43.07
N ILE A 259 6.94 28.29 -42.36
CA ILE A 259 7.09 28.11 -40.90
C ILE A 259 8.58 28.14 -40.53
N THR A 260 9.40 27.33 -41.22
CA THR A 260 10.83 27.26 -40.94
C THR A 260 11.61 28.49 -41.38
N ALA A 261 11.22 29.23 -42.44
CA ALA A 261 11.89 30.44 -42.89
C ALA A 261 11.47 31.73 -42.17
N ALA A 262 10.30 31.76 -41.52
CA ALA A 262 9.73 32.98 -40.94
C ALA A 262 10.57 33.53 -39.77
N ARG A 263 10.67 34.88 -39.70
CA ARG A 263 11.36 35.63 -38.62
C ARG A 263 10.47 35.94 -37.41
N ARG A 264 9.17 35.67 -37.50
CA ARG A 264 8.12 35.81 -36.48
C ARG A 264 7.23 34.56 -36.53
N PHE A 265 6.36 34.37 -35.53
CA PHE A 265 5.34 33.33 -35.58
C PHE A 265 4.46 33.45 -36.83
N THR A 266 4.12 32.33 -37.46
CA THR A 266 3.11 32.27 -38.54
C THR A 266 1.75 31.88 -37.98
N MET A 267 0.66 32.15 -38.72
CA MET A 267 -0.68 31.71 -38.31
C MET A 267 -0.75 30.18 -38.15
N ASN A 268 -0.15 29.44 -39.09
CA ASN A 268 -0.10 27.97 -39.02
C ASN A 268 0.66 27.46 -37.80
N GLU A 269 1.72 28.15 -37.37
CA GLU A 269 2.45 27.82 -36.15
C GLU A 269 1.67 28.14 -34.87
N ILE A 270 0.88 29.21 -34.85
CA ILE A 270 -0.06 29.50 -33.76
C ILE A 270 -1.14 28.40 -33.70
N LEU A 271 -1.64 27.94 -34.85
CA LEU A 271 -2.58 26.80 -34.92
C LEU A 271 -1.94 25.49 -34.41
N LEU A 272 -0.67 25.22 -34.73
CA LEU A 272 0.07 24.07 -34.17
C LEU A 272 0.15 24.15 -32.63
N TRP A 273 0.39 25.34 -32.08
CA TRP A 273 0.38 25.57 -30.63
C TRP A 273 -0.99 25.34 -29.99
N VAL A 274 -2.06 25.85 -30.61
CA VAL A 274 -3.44 25.61 -30.15
C VAL A 274 -3.78 24.12 -30.19
N ILE A 275 -3.41 23.40 -31.27
CA ILE A 275 -3.65 21.96 -31.40
C ILE A 275 -2.93 21.18 -30.29
N VAL A 276 -1.66 21.49 -30.01
CA VAL A 276 -0.88 20.84 -28.94
C VAL A 276 -1.51 21.06 -27.56
N ILE A 277 -1.97 22.28 -27.26
CA ILE A 277 -2.66 22.58 -25.99
C ILE A 277 -3.99 21.81 -25.88
N VAL A 278 -4.75 21.71 -26.97
CA VAL A 278 -5.99 20.92 -27.00
C VAL A 278 -5.72 19.42 -26.81
N ILE A 279 -4.67 18.88 -27.43
CA ILE A 279 -4.25 17.47 -27.24
C ILE A 279 -3.91 17.19 -25.77
N ALA A 280 -3.12 18.07 -25.13
CA ALA A 280 -2.77 17.94 -23.71
C ALA A 280 -4.00 18.03 -22.78
N LEU A 281 -4.97 18.91 -23.08
CA LEU A 281 -6.25 18.98 -22.36
C LEU A 281 -7.11 17.72 -22.55
N MET A 282 -7.14 17.15 -23.76
CA MET A 282 -7.86 15.90 -24.04
C MET A 282 -7.24 14.71 -23.31
N ARG A 283 -5.90 14.61 -23.25
CA ARG A 283 -5.18 13.62 -22.43
C ARG A 283 -5.46 13.81 -20.95
N ALA A 284 -5.40 15.05 -20.45
CA ALA A 284 -5.68 15.34 -19.05
C ALA A 284 -7.12 15.02 -18.63
N ARG A 285 -8.10 15.15 -19.54
CA ARG A 285 -9.51 14.76 -19.30
C ARG A 285 -9.73 13.25 -19.26
N VAL A 286 -8.79 12.43 -19.72
CA VAL A 286 -8.85 10.96 -19.63
C VAL A 286 -7.72 10.51 -18.70
N SER A 287 -7.95 10.70 -17.40
CA SER A 287 -6.97 10.43 -16.33
C SER A 287 -7.62 10.50 -14.95
N HIS A 288 -6.91 10.02 -13.93
CA HIS A 288 -7.27 10.14 -12.50
C HIS A 288 -7.59 11.58 -12.04
N ALA A 289 -7.11 12.61 -12.75
CA ALA A 289 -7.45 14.00 -12.45
C ALA A 289 -8.90 14.37 -12.83
N ALA A 290 -9.56 13.59 -13.70
CA ALA A 290 -10.96 13.73 -14.08
C ALA A 290 -11.92 12.89 -13.23
N ALA A 291 -11.42 11.84 -12.57
CA ALA A 291 -12.11 11.08 -11.52
C ALA A 291 -12.21 11.88 -10.21
N SER A 292 -11.31 12.86 -10.00
CA SER A 292 -11.26 13.61 -8.75
C SER A 292 -12.50 14.48 -8.53
N SER A 293 -13.22 14.23 -7.44
CA SER A 293 -14.31 15.06 -6.93
C SER A 293 -13.84 16.44 -6.45
N PHE A 294 -12.57 16.56 -6.03
CA PHE A 294 -11.97 17.84 -5.67
C PHE A 294 -11.73 18.71 -6.92
N TYR A 295 -12.70 19.58 -7.22
CA TYR A 295 -12.70 20.52 -8.35
C TYR A 295 -12.19 19.92 -9.69
N PRO A 296 -12.88 18.91 -10.28
CA PRO A 296 -12.39 18.15 -11.42
C PRO A 296 -11.90 18.98 -12.61
N VAL A 297 -12.53 20.13 -12.90
CA VAL A 297 -12.10 21.05 -13.98
C VAL A 297 -10.72 21.66 -13.68
N PHE A 298 -10.45 22.04 -12.43
CA PHE A 298 -9.15 22.55 -12.01
C PHE A 298 -8.11 21.43 -11.96
N SER A 299 -8.49 20.25 -11.48
CA SER A 299 -7.63 19.05 -11.48
C SER A 299 -7.18 18.66 -12.89
N VAL A 300 -8.09 18.64 -13.87
CA VAL A 300 -7.77 18.43 -15.29
C VAL A 300 -6.90 19.55 -15.85
N ALA A 301 -7.17 20.81 -15.52
CA ALA A 301 -6.33 21.94 -15.96
C ALA A 301 -4.90 21.87 -15.41
N MET A 302 -4.73 21.53 -14.12
CA MET A 302 -3.43 21.35 -13.48
C MET A 302 -2.67 20.15 -14.06
N ASN A 303 -3.36 19.07 -14.43
CA ASN A 303 -2.75 17.94 -15.13
C ASN A 303 -2.31 18.35 -16.56
N ALA A 304 -3.13 19.08 -17.32
CA ALA A 304 -2.73 19.60 -18.63
C ALA A 304 -1.52 20.55 -18.55
N VAL A 305 -1.45 21.39 -17.52
CA VAL A 305 -0.26 22.20 -17.20
C VAL A 305 0.95 21.32 -16.92
N HIS A 306 0.81 20.27 -16.11
CA HIS A 306 1.91 19.34 -15.84
C HIS A 306 2.44 18.67 -17.12
N LEU A 307 1.54 18.19 -17.99
CA LEU A 307 1.87 17.59 -19.28
C LEU A 307 2.65 18.58 -20.18
N LEU A 308 2.15 19.81 -20.35
CA LEU A 308 2.81 20.81 -21.18
C LEU A 308 4.19 21.21 -20.64
N PHE A 309 4.37 21.35 -19.31
CA PHE A 309 5.65 21.75 -18.74
C PHE A 309 6.66 20.59 -18.59
N LYS A 310 6.26 19.32 -18.45
CA LYS A 310 7.21 18.20 -18.63
C LYS A 310 7.74 18.15 -20.07
N ASP A 311 6.88 18.44 -21.05
CA ASP A 311 7.20 18.35 -22.48
C ASP A 311 8.14 19.48 -22.93
N LEU A 312 7.99 20.67 -22.35
CA LEU A 312 8.93 21.78 -22.54
C LEU A 312 10.37 21.43 -22.11
N TRP A 313 10.55 20.66 -21.03
CA TRP A 313 11.87 20.23 -20.55
C TRP A 313 12.36 18.97 -21.28
N ILE A 314 11.63 17.86 -21.19
CA ILE A 314 12.05 16.55 -21.71
C ILE A 314 12.07 16.57 -23.25
N GLY A 315 11.05 17.13 -23.88
CA GLY A 315 11.01 17.34 -25.32
C GLY A 315 12.11 18.28 -25.81
N GLY A 316 12.38 19.35 -25.06
CA GLY A 316 13.48 20.26 -25.31
C GLY A 316 14.86 19.57 -25.26
N LEU A 317 15.08 18.69 -24.28
CA LEU A 317 16.29 17.85 -24.20
C LEU A 317 16.43 16.92 -25.41
N ILE A 318 15.37 16.19 -25.76
CA ILE A 318 15.35 15.26 -26.89
C ILE A 318 15.73 16.00 -28.18
N VAL A 319 15.16 17.19 -28.43
CA VAL A 319 15.46 17.99 -29.63
C VAL A 319 16.84 18.66 -29.57
N LEU A 320 17.31 19.09 -28.40
CA LEU A 320 18.67 19.58 -28.18
C LEU A 320 19.71 18.52 -28.58
N VAL A 321 19.53 17.28 -28.13
CA VAL A 321 20.41 16.15 -28.48
C VAL A 321 20.22 15.69 -29.92
N GLY A 322 18.98 15.57 -30.40
CA GLY A 322 18.68 15.03 -31.74
C GLY A 322 19.00 15.99 -32.90
N ALA A 323 18.91 17.30 -32.68
CA ALA A 323 19.07 18.32 -33.72
C ALA A 323 20.28 19.26 -33.52
N PHE A 324 20.54 19.75 -32.30
CA PHE A 324 21.59 20.75 -32.05
C PHE A 324 22.96 20.14 -31.75
N LEU A 325 23.05 19.06 -30.96
CA LEU A 325 24.32 18.41 -30.62
C LEU A 325 25.15 17.95 -31.85
N PRO A 326 24.55 17.42 -32.95
CA PRO A 326 25.29 17.15 -34.19
C PRO A 326 25.88 18.40 -34.85
N ILE A 327 25.28 19.58 -34.64
CA ILE A 327 25.76 20.86 -35.18
C ILE A 327 26.95 21.36 -34.36
N PHE A 328 26.89 21.26 -33.02
CA PHE A 328 28.02 21.63 -32.17
C PHE A 328 29.27 20.80 -32.52
N HIS A 329 29.13 19.49 -32.70
CA HIS A 329 30.23 18.62 -33.14
C HIS A 329 30.75 18.93 -34.56
N ARG A 330 29.87 19.36 -35.48
CA ARG A 330 30.26 19.67 -36.88
C ARG A 330 30.90 21.05 -37.03
N GLN A 331 30.32 22.08 -36.43
CA GLN A 331 30.78 23.47 -36.53
C GLN A 331 31.93 23.77 -35.55
N LYS A 332 32.00 23.06 -34.41
CA LYS A 332 33.03 23.20 -33.37
C LYS A 332 33.14 24.62 -32.77
N ASP A 333 32.05 25.37 -32.82
CA ASP A 333 31.94 26.69 -32.20
C ASP A 333 31.37 26.57 -30.76
N PRO A 334 32.17 26.86 -29.72
CA PRO A 334 31.68 26.85 -28.34
C PRO A 334 30.72 28.02 -28.05
N ARG A 335 30.71 29.10 -28.83
CA ARG A 335 29.80 30.25 -28.63
C ARG A 335 28.37 29.88 -29.01
N LEU A 336 28.17 29.29 -30.20
CA LEU A 336 26.89 28.71 -30.62
C LEU A 336 26.36 27.66 -29.62
N ALA A 337 27.24 26.83 -29.06
CA ALA A 337 26.87 25.87 -28.02
C ALA A 337 26.44 26.59 -26.72
N ALA A 338 27.26 27.50 -26.18
CA ALA A 338 26.95 28.23 -24.95
C ALA A 338 25.64 29.03 -25.03
N LEU A 339 25.44 29.81 -26.12
CA LEU A 339 24.21 30.57 -26.36
C LEU A 339 22.97 29.67 -26.42
N THR A 340 23.11 28.48 -27.01
CA THR A 340 22.03 27.50 -27.06
C THR A 340 21.70 26.96 -25.67
N LEU A 341 22.71 26.61 -24.88
CA LEU A 341 22.52 26.07 -23.54
C LEU A 341 21.96 27.13 -22.57
N ILE A 342 22.33 28.40 -22.69
CA ILE A 342 21.74 29.49 -21.89
C ILE A 342 20.23 29.58 -22.17
N ARG A 343 19.84 29.75 -23.45
CA ARG A 343 18.43 29.88 -23.86
C ARG A 343 17.60 28.63 -23.53
N PHE A 344 18.17 27.43 -23.66
CA PHE A 344 17.49 26.20 -23.22
C PHE A 344 17.36 26.12 -21.69
N SER A 345 18.37 26.56 -20.93
CA SER A 345 18.31 26.57 -19.46
C SER A 345 17.16 27.42 -18.93
N GLN A 346 16.87 28.56 -19.58
CA GLN A 346 15.72 29.41 -19.24
C GLN A 346 14.39 28.62 -19.32
N ILE A 347 14.18 27.85 -20.39
CA ILE A 347 12.99 27.00 -20.58
C ILE A 347 12.93 25.89 -19.51
N ALA A 348 14.05 25.20 -19.28
CA ALA A 348 14.11 24.09 -18.32
C ALA A 348 13.86 24.56 -16.87
N MET A 349 14.31 25.75 -16.47
CA MET A 349 14.07 26.29 -15.12
C MET A 349 12.61 26.68 -14.88
N VAL A 350 11.94 27.27 -15.88
CA VAL A 350 10.49 27.55 -15.79
C VAL A 350 9.69 26.24 -15.75
N SER A 351 10.12 25.25 -16.53
CA SER A 351 9.53 23.91 -16.56
C SER A 351 9.69 23.17 -15.23
N LEU A 352 10.86 23.27 -14.58
CA LEU A 352 11.09 22.74 -13.24
C LEU A 352 10.14 23.38 -12.21
N ALA A 353 9.94 24.69 -12.26
CA ALA A 353 9.04 25.38 -11.34
C ALA A 353 7.57 24.99 -11.57
N VAL A 354 7.04 25.18 -12.78
CA VAL A 354 5.61 24.98 -13.06
C VAL A 354 5.24 23.50 -13.16
N GLY A 355 6.09 22.68 -13.80
CA GLY A 355 5.95 21.22 -13.85
C GLY A 355 6.12 20.59 -12.46
N GLY A 356 7.05 21.09 -11.65
CA GLY A 356 7.24 20.64 -10.27
C GLY A 356 6.04 20.93 -9.37
N LEU A 357 5.55 22.18 -9.36
CA LEU A 357 4.36 22.55 -8.57
C LEU A 357 3.09 21.80 -8.99
N SER A 358 2.87 21.64 -10.29
CA SER A 358 1.73 20.86 -10.80
C SER A 358 1.86 19.36 -10.51
N GLY A 359 3.08 18.80 -10.54
CA GLY A 359 3.35 17.42 -10.12
C GLY A 359 3.09 17.21 -8.62
N ILE A 360 3.52 18.15 -7.77
CA ILE A 360 3.22 18.14 -6.33
C ILE A 360 1.71 18.22 -6.10
N TYR A 361 0.99 19.06 -6.83
CA TYR A 361 -0.48 19.11 -6.77
C TYR A 361 -1.11 17.76 -7.14
N ILE A 362 -0.66 17.09 -8.21
CA ILE A 362 -1.14 15.77 -8.64
C ILE A 362 -0.87 14.71 -7.55
N VAL A 363 0.34 14.68 -6.97
CA VAL A 363 0.66 13.76 -5.88
C VAL A 363 -0.23 14.02 -4.66
N TRP A 364 -0.48 15.29 -4.30
CA TRP A 364 -1.42 15.63 -3.22
C TRP A 364 -2.88 15.27 -3.55
N LEU A 365 -3.27 15.36 -4.83
CA LEU A 365 -4.60 15.00 -5.30
C LEU A 365 -4.90 13.52 -5.11
N HIS A 366 -3.89 12.66 -5.36
CA HIS A 366 -4.02 11.22 -5.54
C HIS A 366 -3.45 10.37 -4.41
N LEU A 367 -2.32 10.73 -3.80
CA LEU A 367 -1.63 9.90 -2.80
C LEU A 367 -2.39 9.87 -1.45
N LYS A 368 -3.06 10.98 -1.09
CA LYS A 368 -3.86 11.22 0.13
C LYS A 368 -3.16 11.08 1.50
N SER A 369 -2.08 10.29 1.62
CA SER A 369 -1.37 10.01 2.87
C SER A 369 0.10 9.67 2.61
N THR A 370 1.01 10.07 3.51
CA THR A 370 2.43 9.68 3.42
C THR A 370 2.68 8.18 3.60
N VAL A 371 1.77 7.45 4.25
CA VAL A 371 1.86 5.99 4.44
C VAL A 371 1.75 5.28 3.09
N ASN A 372 0.80 5.71 2.26
CA ASN A 372 0.48 5.13 0.96
C ASN A 372 1.67 5.16 -0.02
N LEU A 373 2.68 6.01 0.23
CA LEU A 373 3.92 6.09 -0.55
C LEU A 373 4.74 4.81 -0.46
N PHE A 374 4.63 4.09 0.66
CA PHE A 374 5.39 2.87 0.96
C PHE A 374 4.53 1.62 1.03
N THR A 375 3.22 1.74 1.33
CA THR A 375 2.31 0.58 1.45
C THR A 375 1.58 0.20 0.15
N THR A 376 1.65 1.02 -0.91
CA THR A 376 0.92 0.77 -2.17
C THR A 376 1.84 0.69 -3.39
N HIS A 377 1.47 -0.12 -4.38
CA HIS A 377 2.21 -0.19 -5.66
C HIS A 377 2.22 1.16 -6.40
N TRP A 378 1.17 1.97 -6.26
CA TRP A 378 1.13 3.35 -6.80
C TRP A 378 2.18 4.24 -6.12
N GLY A 379 2.32 4.13 -4.79
CA GLY A 379 3.38 4.76 -4.02
C GLY A 379 4.79 4.32 -4.45
N GLY A 380 5.02 3.02 -4.61
CA GLY A 380 6.29 2.48 -5.11
C GLY A 380 6.64 2.98 -6.53
N GLY A 381 5.66 3.01 -7.43
CA GLY A 381 5.81 3.60 -8.77
C GLY A 381 6.12 5.10 -8.73
N LEU A 382 5.50 5.84 -7.80
CA LEU A 382 5.80 7.25 -7.56
C LEU A 382 7.21 7.46 -6.97
N ILE A 383 7.71 6.59 -6.09
CA ILE A 383 9.10 6.64 -5.60
C ILE A 383 10.07 6.48 -6.79
N ALA A 384 9.82 5.50 -7.68
CA ALA A 384 10.67 5.27 -8.86
C ALA A 384 10.66 6.50 -9.81
N LEU A 385 9.47 7.03 -10.13
CA LEU A 385 9.31 8.24 -10.95
C LEU A 385 9.97 9.47 -10.30
N GLY A 386 9.82 9.63 -8.98
CA GLY A 386 10.47 10.66 -8.18
C GLY A 386 11.99 10.54 -8.19
N GLY A 387 12.53 9.32 -8.23
CA GLY A 387 13.96 9.06 -8.43
C GLY A 387 14.48 9.57 -9.78
N PHE A 388 13.75 9.34 -10.88
CA PHE A 388 14.09 9.90 -12.19
C PHE A 388 13.96 11.44 -12.22
N ALA A 389 12.93 12.01 -11.57
CA ALA A 389 12.78 13.46 -11.44
C ALA A 389 13.92 14.10 -10.63
N ALA A 390 14.34 13.49 -9.52
CA ALA A 390 15.49 13.93 -8.74
C ALA A 390 16.80 13.82 -9.55
N LEU A 391 16.98 12.75 -10.33
CA LEU A 391 18.13 12.59 -11.22
C LEU A 391 18.17 13.69 -12.30
N LEU A 392 17.04 14.02 -12.92
CA LEU A 392 16.92 15.15 -13.85
C LEU A 392 17.33 16.47 -13.18
N ILE A 393 16.85 16.73 -11.96
CA ILE A 393 17.21 17.94 -11.19
C ILE A 393 18.73 18.00 -10.90
N VAL A 394 19.35 16.89 -10.50
CA VAL A 394 20.80 16.82 -10.23
C VAL A 394 21.63 17.03 -11.51
N LEU A 395 21.22 16.45 -12.64
CA LEU A 395 21.88 16.67 -13.93
C LEU A 395 21.71 18.12 -14.41
N ARG A 396 20.52 18.69 -14.21
CA ARG A 396 20.19 20.10 -14.51
C ARG A 396 20.99 21.09 -13.65
N LEU A 397 21.33 20.72 -12.42
CA LEU A 397 22.27 21.44 -11.56
C LEU A 397 23.71 21.34 -12.08
N TYR A 398 24.21 20.12 -12.34
CA TYR A 398 25.55 19.86 -12.87
C TYR A 398 25.81 20.60 -14.20
N HIS A 399 24.84 20.57 -15.12
CA HIS A 399 24.91 21.30 -16.39
C HIS A 399 25.06 22.81 -16.21
N GLN A 400 24.50 23.38 -15.13
CA GLN A 400 24.47 24.81 -14.88
C GLN A 400 25.65 25.33 -14.05
N MET A 401 26.19 24.48 -13.18
CA MET A 401 27.36 24.80 -12.36
C MET A 401 28.66 24.58 -13.13
N ASP A 402 28.86 23.37 -13.67
CA ASP A 402 30.14 22.94 -14.22
C ASP A 402 30.22 23.09 -15.74
N VAL A 403 29.25 22.52 -16.48
CA VAL A 403 29.32 22.46 -17.95
C VAL A 403 29.17 23.84 -18.58
N LEU A 404 28.16 24.61 -18.18
CA LEU A 404 27.96 25.96 -18.69
C LEU A 404 29.09 26.92 -18.24
N GLY A 405 29.56 26.78 -17.00
CA GLY A 405 30.71 27.54 -16.49
C GLY A 405 31.98 27.28 -17.29
N ALA A 406 32.29 26.01 -17.59
CA ALA A 406 33.46 25.64 -18.39
C ALA A 406 33.38 26.09 -19.85
N LEU A 407 32.18 26.10 -20.45
CA LEU A 407 31.97 26.58 -21.83
C LEU A 407 32.13 28.10 -21.96
N ILE A 408 31.71 28.86 -20.94
CA ILE A 408 31.90 30.32 -20.91
C ILE A 408 33.36 30.66 -20.56
N GLY A 409 33.94 30.05 -19.53
CA GLY A 409 35.29 30.37 -19.05
C GLY A 409 36.44 29.97 -20.00
N LYS A 410 36.23 29.01 -20.91
CA LYS A 410 37.23 28.61 -21.93
C LYS A 410 37.09 29.37 -23.27
N ARG A 411 36.31 30.46 -23.30
CA ARG A 411 36.06 31.30 -24.50
C ARG A 411 37.33 32.00 -25.03
N ASP A 412 38.27 32.32 -24.13
CA ASP A 412 39.40 33.22 -24.44
C ASP A 412 40.79 32.53 -24.37
N GLY A 413 40.82 31.21 -24.18
CA GLY A 413 42.06 30.42 -24.15
C GLY A 413 42.45 29.80 -25.51
N PRO A 414 43.74 29.78 -25.92
CA PRO A 414 44.16 29.36 -27.26
C PRO A 414 44.12 27.83 -27.51
N ASN A 415 43.90 27.00 -26.49
CA ASN A 415 44.04 25.54 -26.62
C ASN A 415 42.78 24.86 -27.20
N ARG A 416 42.79 24.67 -28.52
CA ARG A 416 41.76 23.97 -29.31
C ARG A 416 41.46 22.53 -28.89
N ASN A 417 42.33 21.82 -28.17
CA ASN A 417 42.04 20.44 -27.75
C ASN A 417 41.11 20.41 -26.52
N ASN A 418 41.40 21.21 -25.50
CA ASN A 418 40.58 21.31 -24.28
C ASN A 418 39.13 21.75 -24.58
N GLN A 419 38.91 22.49 -25.68
CA GLN A 419 37.58 22.89 -26.15
C GLN A 419 36.78 21.69 -26.72
N LYS A 420 37.39 20.81 -27.52
CA LYS A 420 36.74 19.60 -28.05
C LYS A 420 36.26 18.69 -26.92
N GLU A 421 37.13 18.45 -25.94
CA GLU A 421 36.88 17.60 -24.79
C GLU A 421 35.73 18.13 -23.92
N THR A 422 35.72 19.45 -23.68
CA THR A 422 34.62 20.12 -22.96
C THR A 422 33.28 19.95 -23.71
N LEU A 423 33.28 20.08 -25.04
CA LEU A 423 32.10 19.86 -25.90
C LEU A 423 31.62 18.40 -25.89
N SER A 424 32.52 17.40 -25.94
CA SER A 424 32.12 15.99 -25.87
C SER A 424 31.59 15.59 -24.49
N THR A 425 32.19 16.10 -23.41
CA THR A 425 31.72 15.84 -22.03
C THR A 425 30.35 16.48 -21.79
N ALA A 426 30.14 17.72 -22.28
CA ALA A 426 28.83 18.35 -22.29
C ALA A 426 27.80 17.50 -23.07
N GLY A 427 28.14 17.08 -24.29
CA GLY A 427 27.27 16.25 -25.13
C GLY A 427 26.85 14.93 -24.48
N GLY A 428 27.78 14.22 -23.83
CA GLY A 428 27.49 12.98 -23.11
C GLY A 428 26.55 13.17 -21.91
N ALA A 429 26.68 14.29 -21.19
CA ALA A 429 25.83 14.60 -20.05
C ALA A 429 24.39 14.99 -20.49
N PHE A 430 24.22 15.73 -21.59
CA PHE A 430 22.88 15.99 -22.17
C PHE A 430 22.21 14.72 -22.73
N VAL A 431 22.97 13.79 -23.30
CA VAL A 431 22.44 12.46 -23.67
C VAL A 431 21.92 11.72 -22.43
N PHE A 432 22.63 11.80 -21.30
CA PHE A 432 22.20 11.14 -20.06
C PHE A 432 20.96 11.81 -19.41
N GLU A 433 20.87 13.16 -19.40
CA GLU A 433 19.64 13.87 -18.97
C GLU A 433 18.46 13.52 -19.89
N THR A 434 18.69 13.40 -21.21
CA THR A 434 17.66 12.97 -22.17
C THR A 434 17.19 11.53 -21.90
N LEU A 435 18.10 10.59 -21.62
CA LEU A 435 17.74 9.20 -21.30
C LEU A 435 16.97 9.09 -19.98
N ALA A 436 17.35 9.87 -18.96
CA ALA A 436 16.58 9.96 -17.71
C ALA A 436 15.17 10.53 -17.94
N GLY A 437 15.03 11.53 -18.83
CA GLY A 437 13.71 12.08 -19.22
C GLY A 437 12.84 11.07 -19.97
N ILE A 438 13.42 10.30 -20.90
CA ILE A 438 12.69 9.23 -21.61
C ILE A 438 12.28 8.11 -20.64
N ALA A 439 13.14 7.74 -19.68
CA ALA A 439 12.80 6.79 -18.63
C ALA A 439 11.66 7.30 -17.71
N ALA A 440 11.67 8.60 -17.36
CA ALA A 440 10.58 9.22 -16.61
C ALA A 440 9.24 9.19 -17.38
N LEU A 441 9.25 9.40 -18.71
CA LEU A 441 8.04 9.26 -19.53
C LEU A 441 7.50 7.81 -19.56
N LEU A 442 8.38 6.80 -19.55
CA LEU A 442 7.98 5.40 -19.49
C LEU A 442 7.43 5.00 -18.10
N PHE A 443 8.10 5.41 -17.02
CA PHE A 443 7.55 5.21 -15.67
C PHE A 443 6.24 5.99 -15.44
N SER A 444 6.08 7.15 -16.07
CA SER A 444 4.82 7.89 -16.06
C SER A 444 3.71 7.17 -16.84
N SER A 445 3.99 6.45 -17.93
CA SER A 445 2.95 5.70 -18.64
C SER A 445 2.53 4.44 -17.89
N ILE A 446 3.45 3.81 -17.17
CA ILE A 446 3.13 2.75 -16.19
C ILE A 446 2.24 3.33 -15.08
N LEU A 447 2.64 4.44 -14.44
CA LEU A 447 1.88 5.01 -13.32
C LEU A 447 0.47 5.50 -13.74
N ILE A 448 0.26 5.91 -14.99
CA ILE A 448 -1.07 6.25 -15.54
C ILE A 448 -2.00 5.03 -15.53
N ILE A 449 -1.51 3.84 -15.89
CA ILE A 449 -2.28 2.59 -15.87
C ILE A 449 -2.36 1.93 -14.47
N THR A 450 -2.08 2.69 -13.40
CA THR A 450 -2.22 2.26 -12.01
C THR A 450 -3.12 3.23 -11.25
N THR A 451 -3.99 2.72 -10.38
CA THR A 451 -4.99 3.54 -9.69
C THR A 451 -4.40 4.16 -8.41
N PRO A 452 -4.74 5.42 -8.09
CA PRO A 452 -4.45 6.02 -6.79
C PRO A 452 -5.04 5.24 -5.60
N PRO A 453 -4.48 5.38 -4.38
CA PRO A 453 -5.08 4.85 -3.18
C PRO A 453 -6.45 5.48 -2.84
N LEU A 454 -7.35 4.66 -2.30
CA LEU A 454 -8.60 5.12 -1.70
C LEU A 454 -8.35 5.79 -0.33
N SER A 455 -9.41 6.36 0.24
CA SER A 455 -9.41 6.92 1.60
C SER A 455 -10.35 6.12 2.49
N THR A 456 -10.17 6.23 3.81
CA THR A 456 -10.62 5.24 4.80
C THR A 456 -10.96 5.87 6.16
N GLN A 457 -11.35 7.15 6.21
CA GLN A 457 -11.35 7.93 7.47
C GLN A 457 -12.72 8.31 8.04
N ASN A 458 -13.82 8.18 7.29
CA ASN A 458 -15.18 8.41 7.80
C ASN A 458 -16.06 7.15 7.72
N PHE A 459 -16.81 6.88 8.79
CA PHE A 459 -17.72 5.73 8.92
C PHE A 459 -18.96 6.18 9.69
N TYR A 460 -20.14 5.72 9.28
CA TYR A 460 -21.41 6.10 9.88
C TYR A 460 -21.59 5.49 11.28
N ALA A 461 -22.11 6.27 12.24
CA ALA A 461 -22.50 5.79 13.58
C ALA A 461 -23.59 6.66 14.24
N GLN A 462 -24.52 6.00 14.92
CA GLN A 462 -25.51 6.57 15.84
C GLN A 462 -25.44 5.83 17.19
N ALA A 463 -25.85 6.46 18.29
CA ALA A 463 -26.00 5.83 19.59
C ALA A 463 -27.30 6.26 20.28
N VAL A 464 -27.96 5.32 20.94
CA VAL A 464 -29.18 5.49 21.74
C VAL A 464 -28.91 4.94 23.13
N THR A 465 -29.23 5.72 24.17
CA THR A 465 -29.08 5.29 25.56
C THR A 465 -30.45 5.11 26.19
N THR A 466 -30.72 3.91 26.69
CA THR A 466 -31.83 3.57 27.58
C THR A 466 -31.41 3.77 29.03
N ASP A 467 -32.35 3.59 29.97
CA ASP A 467 -32.08 3.68 31.40
C ASP A 467 -31.00 2.70 31.92
N HIS A 468 -30.67 1.66 31.13
CA HIS A 468 -29.79 0.56 31.54
C HIS A 468 -28.66 0.24 30.55
N ALA A 469 -28.75 0.67 29.28
CA ALA A 469 -27.76 0.36 28.24
C ALA A 469 -27.62 1.47 27.18
N THR A 470 -26.40 1.68 26.68
CA THR A 470 -26.15 2.40 25.42
C THR A 470 -25.98 1.40 24.30
N VAL A 471 -26.88 1.43 23.32
CA VAL A 471 -26.76 0.71 22.05
C VAL A 471 -26.18 1.65 21.01
N THR A 472 -25.10 1.24 20.34
CA THR A 472 -24.49 1.96 19.21
C THR A 472 -24.72 1.16 17.94
N PHE A 473 -25.11 1.82 16.85
CA PHE A 473 -25.28 1.24 15.52
C PHE A 473 -24.44 2.03 14.51
N GLY A 474 -23.61 1.36 13.70
CA GLY A 474 -22.77 2.01 12.71
C GLY A 474 -22.20 1.05 11.66
N GLU A 475 -21.34 1.52 10.78
CA GLU A 475 -20.63 0.67 9.79
C GLU A 475 -19.46 -0.10 10.45
N HIS A 476 -19.14 -1.29 9.95
CA HIS A 476 -17.99 -2.08 10.42
C HIS A 476 -16.70 -1.64 9.71
N ARG A 477 -15.67 -1.25 10.47
CA ARG A 477 -14.46 -0.60 9.93
C ARG A 477 -13.58 -1.45 9.01
N SER A 478 -13.69 -2.77 9.06
CA SER A 478 -12.86 -3.71 8.28
C SER A 478 -13.65 -4.60 7.32
N ASP A 479 -14.96 -4.69 7.47
CA ASP A 479 -15.79 -5.66 6.75
C ASP A 479 -16.79 -4.85 5.93
N ASP A 480 -16.43 -4.56 4.68
CA ASP A 480 -17.27 -3.74 3.79
C ASP A 480 -18.66 -4.36 3.59
N GLY A 481 -19.68 -3.53 3.49
CA GLY A 481 -21.07 -3.97 3.45
C GLY A 481 -21.55 -4.69 4.73
N GLN A 482 -20.97 -4.43 5.90
CA GLN A 482 -21.49 -4.86 7.20
C GLN A 482 -21.80 -3.65 8.10
N PHE A 483 -22.93 -3.72 8.81
CA PHE A 483 -23.16 -2.87 9.98
C PHE A 483 -22.70 -3.57 11.26
N LEU A 484 -22.22 -2.79 12.22
CA LEU A 484 -21.80 -3.17 13.57
C LEU A 484 -22.74 -2.54 14.61
N ILE A 485 -23.36 -3.38 15.42
CA ILE A 485 -24.07 -3.02 16.64
C ILE A 485 -23.16 -3.31 17.84
N THR A 486 -23.07 -2.40 18.80
CA THR A 486 -22.41 -2.65 20.09
C THR A 486 -23.26 -2.15 21.25
N VAL A 487 -23.50 -3.01 22.24
CA VAL A 487 -24.22 -2.70 23.49
C VAL A 487 -23.20 -2.51 24.63
N ALA A 488 -23.44 -1.53 25.49
CA ALA A 488 -22.64 -1.27 26.68
C ALA A 488 -23.53 -0.84 27.86
N ARG A 489 -23.29 -1.38 29.06
CA ARG A 489 -24.02 -1.02 30.29
C ARG A 489 -23.07 -0.36 31.28
N GLY A 490 -23.52 0.72 31.93
CA GLY A 490 -22.73 1.46 32.92
C GLY A 490 -21.35 1.96 32.43
N GLY A 491 -21.21 2.25 31.14
CA GLY A 491 -19.93 2.68 30.53
C GLY A 491 -18.91 1.56 30.29
N ARG A 492 -19.29 0.29 30.44
CA ARG A 492 -18.48 -0.88 30.07
C ARG A 492 -19.17 -1.70 28.97
N GLN A 493 -18.41 -2.23 28.03
CA GLN A 493 -18.89 -3.35 27.20
C GLN A 493 -19.22 -4.52 28.14
N THR A 494 -20.42 -5.06 28.05
CA THR A 494 -20.87 -6.20 28.85
C THR A 494 -20.32 -7.51 28.28
N SER A 495 -20.26 -8.54 29.12
CA SER A 495 -20.02 -9.92 28.66
C SER A 495 -21.33 -10.56 28.16
N ALA A 496 -22.28 -9.77 27.68
CA ALA A 496 -23.62 -10.22 27.36
C ALA A 496 -23.57 -11.22 26.20
N THR A 497 -24.04 -12.43 26.48
CA THR A 497 -24.25 -13.53 25.51
C THR A 497 -25.68 -13.51 24.94
N GLY A 498 -26.39 -12.40 25.11
CA GLY A 498 -27.77 -12.24 24.71
C GLY A 498 -28.00 -12.43 23.22
N ALA A 499 -29.19 -12.92 22.85
CA ALA A 499 -29.61 -12.90 21.46
C ALA A 499 -30.01 -11.47 21.08
N VAL A 500 -29.27 -10.87 20.15
CA VAL A 500 -29.65 -9.58 19.55
C VAL A 500 -30.58 -9.83 18.37
N THR A 501 -31.83 -9.40 18.51
CA THR A 501 -32.79 -9.39 17.42
C THR A 501 -32.73 -8.03 16.73
N VAL A 502 -32.32 -7.99 15.46
CA VAL A 502 -32.38 -6.78 14.63
C VAL A 502 -33.63 -6.85 13.75
N THR A 503 -34.57 -5.93 13.98
CA THR A 503 -35.78 -5.76 13.19
C THR A 503 -35.63 -4.58 12.23
N LEU A 504 -35.86 -4.83 10.95
CA LEU A 504 -35.71 -3.86 9.87
C LEU A 504 -37.07 -3.57 9.24
N ARG A 505 -37.47 -2.30 9.20
CA ARG A 505 -38.77 -1.88 8.66
C ARG A 505 -38.65 -0.60 7.84
N ASN A 506 -39.09 -0.64 6.58
CA ASN A 506 -39.24 0.55 5.74
C ASN A 506 -40.73 0.82 5.55
N LYS A 507 -41.25 1.78 6.32
CA LYS A 507 -42.70 2.15 6.33
C LYS A 507 -43.16 2.75 5.00
N GLU A 508 -42.27 3.41 4.25
CA GLU A 508 -42.56 4.05 2.96
C GLU A 508 -42.75 3.03 1.82
N LYS A 509 -42.14 1.85 1.96
CA LYS A 509 -42.21 0.73 1.01
C LYS A 509 -43.08 -0.44 1.48
N SER A 510 -43.73 -0.32 2.65
CA SER A 510 -44.46 -1.41 3.32
C SER A 510 -43.61 -2.66 3.59
N ILE A 511 -42.29 -2.50 3.76
CA ILE A 511 -41.37 -3.62 4.00
C ILE A 511 -41.17 -3.84 5.50
N GLY A 512 -41.28 -5.08 5.93
CA GLY A 512 -40.92 -5.54 7.28
C GLY A 512 -42.02 -5.45 8.34
N PRO A 513 -41.74 -5.90 9.58
CA PRO A 513 -40.41 -6.19 10.12
C PRO A 513 -39.75 -7.43 9.49
N ILE A 514 -38.56 -7.24 8.93
CA ILE A 514 -37.62 -8.32 8.59
C ILE A 514 -36.72 -8.51 9.80
N VAL A 515 -36.52 -9.75 10.27
CA VAL A 515 -35.44 -10.05 11.22
C VAL A 515 -34.16 -10.27 10.43
N ALA A 516 -33.12 -9.47 10.68
CA ALA A 516 -31.82 -9.64 10.07
C ALA A 516 -31.01 -10.74 10.78
N GLU A 517 -30.30 -11.57 10.03
CA GLU A 517 -29.39 -12.54 10.61
C GLU A 517 -28.16 -11.83 11.22
N THR A 518 -28.11 -11.80 12.55
CA THR A 518 -26.99 -11.23 13.31
C THR A 518 -25.93 -12.28 13.59
N ARG A 519 -24.67 -11.97 13.26
CA ARG A 519 -23.50 -12.75 13.65
C ARG A 519 -22.78 -12.06 14.81
N LEU A 520 -22.62 -12.76 15.93
CA LEU A 520 -21.76 -12.34 17.04
C LEU A 520 -20.31 -12.16 16.54
N ARG A 521 -19.65 -11.06 16.91
CA ARG A 521 -18.25 -10.75 16.58
C ARG A 521 -17.35 -10.66 17.81
N PHE A 522 -17.94 -10.27 18.92
CA PHE A 522 -17.46 -10.33 20.31
C PHE A 522 -18.69 -10.15 21.23
N PRO A 523 -18.71 -10.64 22.48
CA PRO A 523 -19.76 -10.35 23.48
C PRO A 523 -20.18 -8.87 23.51
N GLY A 524 -21.49 -8.61 23.44
CA GLY A 524 -22.04 -7.26 23.27
C GLY A 524 -21.76 -6.59 21.91
N GLY A 525 -21.27 -7.31 20.90
CA GLY A 525 -20.87 -6.80 19.58
C GLY A 525 -21.26 -7.71 18.41
N TYR A 526 -22.16 -7.24 17.56
CA TYR A 526 -22.86 -8.06 16.55
C TYR A 526 -22.81 -7.37 15.19
N VAL A 527 -22.67 -8.12 14.11
CA VAL A 527 -22.79 -7.59 12.74
C VAL A 527 -23.95 -8.20 11.98
N PHE A 528 -24.51 -7.42 11.07
CA PHE A 528 -25.46 -7.90 10.06
C PHE A 528 -25.15 -7.25 8.69
N PRO A 529 -25.55 -7.86 7.56
CA PRO A 529 -25.23 -7.35 6.24
C PRO A 529 -25.94 -6.02 5.94
N GLN A 530 -25.20 -5.05 5.38
CA GLN A 530 -25.78 -3.78 4.93
C GLN A 530 -26.83 -4.00 3.83
N GLN A 531 -26.66 -5.06 3.03
CA GLN A 531 -27.54 -5.38 1.90
C GLN A 531 -28.89 -5.97 2.34
N THR A 532 -29.09 -6.24 3.64
CA THR A 532 -30.44 -6.51 4.19
C THR A 532 -31.33 -5.25 4.14
N LEU A 533 -30.76 -4.05 4.03
CA LEU A 533 -31.47 -2.81 3.70
C LEU A 533 -31.66 -2.66 2.18
N SER A 534 -32.26 -3.67 1.55
CA SER A 534 -32.24 -3.87 0.09
C SER A 534 -32.99 -2.82 -0.75
N ALA A 535 -33.81 -1.96 -0.14
CA ALA A 535 -34.66 -0.98 -0.82
C ALA A 535 -34.37 0.45 -0.36
N PRO A 536 -34.38 1.46 -1.26
CA PRO A 536 -34.18 2.86 -0.88
C PRO A 536 -35.39 3.44 -0.13
N GLY A 537 -35.12 4.39 0.77
CA GLY A 537 -36.10 5.05 1.63
C GLY A 537 -35.68 5.07 3.11
N THR A 538 -36.58 5.51 3.98
CA THR A 538 -36.36 5.58 5.43
C THR A 538 -36.53 4.21 6.08
N TRP A 539 -35.44 3.66 6.62
CA TRP A 539 -35.46 2.45 7.43
C TRP A 539 -35.49 2.78 8.93
N THR A 540 -36.47 2.22 9.61
CA THR A 540 -36.48 2.01 11.06
C THR A 540 -35.71 0.71 11.35
N ILE A 541 -34.73 0.79 12.26
CA ILE A 541 -33.86 -0.32 12.66
C ILE A 541 -34.04 -0.50 14.18
N GLY A 542 -34.94 -1.40 14.57
CA GLY A 542 -35.19 -1.74 15.97
C GLY A 542 -34.24 -2.85 16.43
N VAL A 543 -33.40 -2.57 17.41
CA VAL A 543 -32.43 -3.50 18.00
C VAL A 543 -32.91 -3.87 19.40
N THR A 544 -33.11 -5.17 19.64
CA THR A 544 -33.43 -5.71 20.97
C THR A 544 -32.37 -6.72 21.36
N GLU A 545 -31.57 -6.43 22.39
CA GLU A 545 -30.74 -7.42 23.06
C GLU A 545 -31.52 -8.03 24.23
N HIS A 546 -31.79 -9.33 24.17
CA HIS A 546 -32.39 -10.08 25.27
C HIS A 546 -31.33 -10.54 26.27
N GLU A 547 -31.46 -10.21 27.55
CA GLU A 547 -30.52 -10.62 28.61
C GLU A 547 -31.25 -11.42 29.71
N GLU A 548 -30.84 -12.66 29.93
CA GLU A 548 -31.51 -13.59 30.86
C GLU A 548 -31.39 -13.09 32.31
N GLY A 549 -32.53 -12.77 32.93
CA GLY A 549 -32.60 -12.24 34.29
C GLY A 549 -32.47 -10.71 34.41
N ALA A 550 -32.40 -9.98 33.29
CA ALA A 550 -32.35 -8.51 33.27
C ALA A 550 -33.45 -7.91 32.37
N PHE A 551 -33.46 -6.57 32.24
CA PHE A 551 -34.31 -5.88 31.27
C PHE A 551 -33.62 -5.79 29.90
N ASP A 552 -34.35 -6.14 28.84
CA ASP A 552 -33.90 -6.05 27.45
C ASP A 552 -33.39 -4.64 27.09
N ALA A 553 -32.27 -4.57 26.36
CA ALA A 553 -31.83 -3.30 25.77
C ALA A 553 -32.49 -3.10 24.41
N VAL A 554 -33.55 -2.27 24.39
CA VAL A 554 -34.29 -1.90 23.18
C VAL A 554 -33.86 -0.51 22.69
N ALA A 555 -33.43 -0.40 21.44
CA ALA A 555 -33.11 0.86 20.77
C ALA A 555 -33.70 0.91 19.36
N GLU A 556 -34.25 2.06 18.96
CA GLU A 556 -34.73 2.29 17.58
C GLU A 556 -33.85 3.34 16.90
N PHE A 557 -33.19 2.96 15.80
CA PHE A 557 -32.40 3.84 14.95
C PHE A 557 -33.18 4.18 13.68
N THR A 558 -32.88 5.33 13.09
CA THR A 558 -33.43 5.72 11.77
C THR A 558 -32.28 6.02 10.81
N LEU A 559 -32.31 5.36 9.64
CA LEU A 559 -31.32 5.47 8.58
C LEU A 559 -32.02 5.58 7.22
N ARG A 560 -31.74 6.63 6.45
CA ARG A 560 -32.26 6.78 5.08
C ARG A 560 -31.25 6.23 4.09
N VAL A 561 -31.66 5.21 3.35
CA VAL A 561 -30.81 4.50 2.39
C VAL A 561 -31.08 5.00 0.97
N PRO A 562 -30.05 5.36 0.18
CA PRO A 562 -28.62 5.38 0.51
C PRO A 562 -28.15 6.70 1.16
N THR A 563 -29.01 7.72 1.25
CA THR A 563 -28.62 9.13 1.46
C THR A 563 -27.79 9.42 2.71
N ASP A 564 -28.03 8.73 3.82
CA ASP A 564 -27.33 8.95 5.10
C ASP A 564 -25.99 8.17 5.18
N ILE A 565 -25.89 7.03 4.46
CA ILE A 565 -24.62 6.33 4.19
C ILE A 565 -23.74 7.22 3.31
N ASP A 566 -24.28 7.63 2.15
CA ASP A 566 -23.61 8.54 1.23
C ASP A 566 -23.32 9.92 1.87
N ALA A 567 -24.00 10.30 2.96
CA ALA A 567 -23.70 11.53 3.71
C ALA A 567 -22.39 11.45 4.49
N VAL A 568 -22.04 10.29 5.06
CA VAL A 568 -20.81 10.14 5.83
C VAL A 568 -19.61 9.88 4.92
N HIS A 569 -19.78 9.07 3.88
CA HIS A 569 -18.74 8.87 2.86
C HIS A 569 -18.43 10.15 2.06
N ARG A 570 -19.39 11.10 1.95
CA ARG A 570 -19.12 12.46 1.43
C ARG A 570 -18.10 13.27 2.24
N PHE A 571 -17.88 12.96 3.52
CA PHE A 571 -16.86 13.66 4.33
C PHE A 571 -15.45 13.06 4.18
N ASP A 572 -15.30 11.90 3.54
CA ASP A 572 -14.00 11.29 3.26
C ASP A 572 -13.16 12.09 2.23
N GLU A 573 -13.78 13.11 1.61
CA GLU A 573 -13.13 14.12 0.78
C GLU A 573 -12.58 15.32 1.57
N THR A 574 -12.88 15.44 2.87
CA THR A 574 -12.48 16.60 3.69
C THR A 574 -11.03 16.52 4.15
N ARG A 575 -10.14 16.93 3.22
CA ARG A 575 -8.68 16.99 3.40
C ARG A 575 -8.29 17.89 4.58
N GLY A 576 -8.00 17.27 5.72
CA GLY A 576 -7.40 17.95 6.88
C GLY A 576 -5.99 18.47 6.56
N PHE A 577 -5.55 19.55 7.21
CA PHE A 577 -4.20 20.07 7.04
C PHE A 577 -3.21 19.32 7.94
N GLY A 578 -2.58 18.27 7.41
CA GLY A 578 -1.73 17.36 8.16
C GLY A 578 -0.23 17.50 7.89
N ALA A 579 0.52 16.51 8.37
CA ALA A 579 1.93 16.36 8.07
C ALA A 579 2.19 16.13 6.56
N PHE A 580 1.25 15.50 5.84
CA PHE A 580 1.33 15.30 4.40
C PHE A 580 1.29 16.63 3.65
N GLU A 581 0.26 17.45 3.85
CA GLU A 581 0.11 18.81 3.29
C GLU A 581 1.34 19.66 3.58
N THR A 582 1.83 19.61 4.82
CA THR A 582 3.03 20.33 5.25
C THR A 582 4.28 19.90 4.45
N GLY A 583 4.50 18.60 4.28
CA GLY A 583 5.61 18.08 3.46
C GLY A 583 5.51 18.47 1.98
N MET A 584 4.30 18.46 1.43
CA MET A 584 4.04 18.88 0.04
C MET A 584 4.33 20.39 -0.15
N ILE A 585 3.94 21.23 0.81
CA ILE A 585 4.24 22.68 0.79
C ILE A 585 5.75 22.94 0.94
N VAL A 586 6.44 22.25 1.86
CA VAL A 586 7.90 22.38 2.02
C VAL A 586 8.62 21.99 0.71
N THR A 587 8.19 20.92 0.05
CA THR A 587 8.76 20.48 -1.24
C THR A 587 8.50 21.50 -2.35
N ALA A 588 7.30 22.09 -2.40
CA ALA A 588 6.94 23.15 -3.36
C ALA A 588 7.81 24.41 -3.18
N LEU A 589 8.01 24.85 -1.93
CA LEU A 589 8.88 25.99 -1.59
C LEU A 589 10.34 25.70 -1.94
N ALA A 590 10.82 24.47 -1.71
CA ALA A 590 12.18 24.06 -2.07
C ALA A 590 12.43 24.08 -3.59
N LEU A 591 11.49 23.57 -4.41
CA LEU A 591 11.59 23.63 -5.87
C LEU A 591 11.56 25.06 -6.40
N LEU A 592 10.71 25.94 -5.83
CA LEU A 592 10.68 27.36 -6.18
C LEU A 592 11.99 28.07 -5.83
N ALA A 593 12.56 27.83 -4.64
CA ALA A 593 13.84 28.39 -4.23
C ALA A 593 14.99 27.90 -5.13
N LEU A 594 14.98 26.63 -5.53
CA LEU A 594 15.96 26.04 -6.43
C LEU A 594 15.87 26.64 -7.85
N ALA A 595 14.67 26.74 -8.41
CA ALA A 595 14.45 27.37 -9.72
C ALA A 595 14.89 28.84 -9.70
N TYR A 596 14.57 29.59 -8.64
CA TYR A 596 15.02 30.98 -8.45
C TYR A 596 16.55 31.09 -8.36
N PHE A 597 17.21 30.23 -7.58
CA PHE A 597 18.67 30.19 -7.47
C PHE A 597 19.33 29.95 -8.84
N LEU A 598 18.83 28.97 -9.59
CA LEU A 598 19.32 28.66 -10.94
C LEU A 598 19.10 29.86 -11.89
N VAL A 599 17.91 30.48 -11.89
CA VAL A 599 17.62 31.68 -12.72
C VAL A 599 18.57 32.82 -12.40
N ARG A 600 18.83 33.08 -11.11
CA ARG A 600 19.79 34.10 -10.67
C ARG A 600 21.23 33.77 -11.11
N ARG A 601 21.66 32.51 -10.96
CA ARG A 601 22.98 32.05 -11.39
C ARG A 601 23.16 32.18 -12.91
N LEU A 602 22.11 31.93 -13.70
CA LEU A 602 22.17 32.07 -15.15
C LEU A 602 22.35 33.54 -15.56
N ARG A 603 21.58 34.46 -14.97
CA ARG A 603 21.74 35.91 -15.19
C ARG A 603 23.18 36.38 -14.93
N THR A 604 23.79 35.95 -13.83
CA THR A 604 25.19 36.29 -13.53
C THR A 604 26.14 35.80 -14.62
N LEU A 605 25.96 34.57 -15.14
CA LEU A 605 26.77 34.04 -16.25
C LEU A 605 26.53 34.80 -17.57
N GLU A 606 25.30 35.28 -17.79
CA GLU A 606 24.92 36.10 -18.94
C GLU A 606 25.54 37.51 -18.87
N GLU A 607 25.54 38.16 -17.70
CA GLU A 607 26.23 39.44 -17.43
C GLU A 607 27.76 39.37 -17.64
N TYR A 608 28.40 38.26 -17.21
CA TYR A 608 29.82 38.00 -17.52
C TYR A 608 30.05 37.83 -19.04
N GLY A 609 29.07 37.31 -19.79
CA GLY A 609 29.10 37.22 -21.25
C GLY A 609 28.83 38.55 -21.97
N GLU A 610 27.93 39.39 -21.45
CA GLU A 610 27.51 40.66 -22.06
C GLU A 610 28.62 41.71 -22.13
N LYS A 611 29.57 41.68 -21.17
CA LYS A 611 30.80 42.50 -21.23
C LYS A 611 31.65 42.23 -22.49
N THR A 612 31.34 41.18 -23.25
CA THR A 612 31.87 40.94 -24.61
C THR A 612 30.74 40.70 -25.64
N THR A 613 29.87 41.72 -25.74
CA THR A 613 29.03 42.14 -26.90
C THR A 613 27.81 41.29 -27.31
N TRP A 614 26.83 41.07 -26.42
CA TRP A 614 25.57 40.37 -26.76
C TRP A 614 24.29 40.88 -26.04
N LYS A 615 23.74 42.03 -26.43
CA LYS A 615 22.45 42.53 -25.89
C LYS A 615 21.23 41.82 -26.50
N GLY A 616 20.29 41.32 -25.67
CA GLY A 616 18.91 41.08 -26.16
C GLY A 616 18.04 39.95 -25.55
N ALA A 617 18.18 39.57 -24.27
CA ALA A 617 17.46 38.39 -23.72
C ALA A 617 16.75 38.58 -22.36
N THR A 618 16.63 39.79 -21.82
CA THR A 618 16.36 40.03 -20.38
C THR A 618 14.90 40.07 -19.91
N ASP A 619 13.94 40.37 -20.78
CA ASP A 619 12.67 41.02 -20.35
C ASP A 619 11.65 40.09 -19.68
N ILE A 620 11.66 38.79 -20.00
CA ILE A 620 10.67 37.80 -19.53
C ILE A 620 10.74 37.57 -18.01
N ILE A 621 11.89 37.84 -17.38
CA ILE A 621 12.19 37.50 -15.98
C ILE A 621 12.12 38.76 -15.07
N SER A 622 11.36 39.78 -15.49
CA SER A 622 11.18 41.04 -14.76
C SER A 622 10.13 40.97 -13.64
N PHE A 623 9.24 39.97 -13.67
CA PHE A 623 8.06 39.89 -12.79
C PHE A 623 8.36 39.54 -11.32
N TRP A 624 9.46 38.81 -11.05
CA TRP A 624 9.77 38.29 -9.71
C TRP A 624 10.75 39.20 -8.94
N LYS A 625 10.23 40.11 -8.12
CA LYS A 625 11.03 40.97 -7.23
C LYS A 625 11.57 40.17 -6.02
N PRO A 626 12.84 40.38 -5.60
CA PRO A 626 13.52 39.51 -4.63
C PRO A 626 13.02 39.60 -3.18
N TRP A 627 12.21 40.59 -2.81
CA TRP A 627 11.77 40.79 -1.42
C TRP A 627 10.77 39.73 -0.91
N LEU A 628 10.21 38.90 -1.80
CA LEU A 628 9.33 37.78 -1.45
C LEU A 628 10.10 36.50 -1.03
N VAL A 629 11.42 36.43 -1.23
CA VAL A 629 12.18 35.17 -1.11
C VAL A 629 12.66 34.87 0.31
N ALA A 630 13.04 35.89 1.09
CA ALA A 630 13.50 35.70 2.47
C ALA A 630 12.42 35.11 3.41
N PRO A 631 11.13 35.52 3.33
CA PRO A 631 10.06 34.85 4.07
C PRO A 631 9.93 33.36 3.71
N GLY A 632 10.09 32.97 2.44
CA GLY A 632 9.88 31.58 2.00
C GLY A 632 10.82 30.57 2.67
N GLY A 633 12.10 30.92 2.86
CA GLY A 633 13.06 30.06 3.56
C GLY A 633 12.79 29.94 5.06
N ILE A 634 12.34 31.03 5.69
CA ILE A 634 11.96 31.05 7.12
C ILE A 634 10.66 30.26 7.33
N ILE A 635 9.67 30.43 6.46
CA ILE A 635 8.42 29.66 6.46
C ILE A 635 8.71 28.16 6.27
N ALA A 636 9.60 27.78 5.35
CA ALA A 636 9.98 26.37 5.18
C ALA A 636 10.60 25.79 6.47
N LEU A 637 11.49 26.52 7.16
CA LEU A 637 12.06 26.07 8.44
C LEU A 637 11.01 25.99 9.56
N ILE A 638 10.09 26.96 9.65
CA ILE A 638 8.97 26.93 10.61
C ILE A 638 8.04 25.75 10.33
N LEU A 639 7.73 25.45 9.06
CA LEU A 639 6.91 24.31 8.67
C LEU A 639 7.61 22.97 8.90
N ILE A 640 8.93 22.87 8.76
CA ILE A 640 9.71 21.68 9.16
C ILE A 640 9.66 21.50 10.69
N GLY A 641 9.77 22.58 11.46
CA GLY A 641 9.56 22.55 12.92
C GLY A 641 8.15 22.11 13.32
N ALA A 642 7.13 22.62 12.63
CA ALA A 642 5.73 22.24 12.84
C ALA A 642 5.46 20.79 12.43
N PHE A 643 6.05 20.30 11.34
CA PHE A 643 5.97 18.89 10.91
C PHE A 643 6.53 17.94 11.98
N LEU A 644 7.67 18.28 12.57
CA LEU A 644 8.27 17.52 13.67
C LEU A 644 7.44 17.60 14.96
N GLY A 645 6.76 18.72 15.22
CA GLY A 645 5.90 18.89 16.40
C GLY A 645 4.52 18.24 16.30
N ASN A 646 3.88 18.27 15.13
CA ASN A 646 2.47 17.90 14.97
C ASN A 646 2.21 16.38 14.87
N HIS A 647 3.26 15.54 14.84
CA HIS A 647 3.12 14.08 14.78
C HIS A 647 2.40 13.48 16.00
N ASN A 648 2.26 14.24 17.10
CA ASN A 648 1.67 13.78 18.36
C ASN A 648 0.14 13.93 18.49
N ASN A 649 -0.58 14.61 17.58
CA ASN A 649 -1.98 14.99 17.82
C ASN A 649 -2.93 14.80 16.63
N HIS A 650 -3.58 13.64 16.56
CA HIS A 650 -4.98 13.46 16.14
C HIS A 650 -5.57 12.24 16.87
N GLY A 651 -6.90 12.05 16.84
CA GLY A 651 -7.66 11.17 17.76
C GLY A 651 -7.21 9.71 17.88
N ASN A 652 -6.48 9.17 16.89
CA ASN A 652 -5.84 7.86 16.98
C ASN A 652 -4.82 7.74 18.13
N GLY A 653 -4.37 8.85 18.75
CA GLY A 653 -3.41 8.83 19.85
C GLY A 653 -3.80 7.94 21.05
N THR A 654 -5.10 7.78 21.35
CA THR A 654 -5.57 6.86 22.40
C THR A 654 -5.51 5.40 21.97
N PHE A 655 -6.00 5.05 20.78
CA PHE A 655 -5.96 3.68 20.26
C PHE A 655 -4.53 3.22 19.95
N ILE A 656 -3.70 4.06 19.31
CA ILE A 656 -2.26 3.79 19.09
C ILE A 656 -1.54 3.57 20.42
N ARG A 657 -1.86 4.35 21.46
CA ARG A 657 -1.28 4.17 22.80
C ARG A 657 -1.78 2.88 23.45
N ALA A 658 -3.07 2.57 23.39
CA ALA A 658 -3.64 1.33 23.93
C ALA A 658 -3.06 0.09 23.24
N CYS A 659 -2.93 0.14 21.91
CA CYS A 659 -2.23 -0.85 21.09
C CYS A 659 -0.81 -1.09 21.60
N ARG A 660 0.02 -0.05 21.70
CA ARG A 660 1.40 -0.13 22.19
C ARG A 660 1.49 -0.62 23.65
N LEU A 661 0.55 -0.24 24.51
CA LEU A 661 0.47 -0.70 25.91
C LEU A 661 0.08 -2.19 26.03
N ALA A 662 -0.68 -2.72 25.08
CA ALA A 662 -0.93 -4.16 24.94
C ALA A 662 0.21 -4.91 24.22
N GLY A 663 1.34 -4.23 23.92
CA GLY A 663 2.46 -4.74 23.12
C GLY A 663 2.31 -4.53 21.62
N GLY A 664 1.08 -4.44 21.10
CA GLY A 664 0.78 -4.44 19.67
C GLY A 664 1.49 -3.40 18.80
N THR A 665 1.62 -3.74 17.52
CA THR A 665 2.14 -2.88 16.46
C THR A 665 1.02 -2.17 15.73
N TRP A 666 1.19 -0.86 15.47
CA TRP A 666 0.23 -0.08 14.69
C TRP A 666 0.71 0.07 13.26
N HIS A 667 -0.02 -0.52 12.31
CA HIS A 667 0.35 -0.53 10.88
C HIS A 667 -0.86 -0.87 9.99
N GLU A 668 -0.63 -0.79 8.68
CA GLU A 668 -1.57 -1.26 7.66
C GLU A 668 -1.31 -2.73 7.36
N SER A 669 -2.37 -3.53 7.36
CA SER A 669 -2.36 -4.93 6.90
C SER A 669 -3.78 -5.41 6.62
N VAL A 670 -3.87 -6.55 5.93
CA VAL A 670 -5.13 -7.28 5.76
C VAL A 670 -5.66 -7.70 7.15
N PRO A 671 -6.91 -7.36 7.52
CA PRO A 671 -7.54 -7.81 8.75
C PRO A 671 -7.48 -9.33 8.88
N MET A 672 -7.07 -9.80 10.06
CA MET A 672 -6.88 -11.21 10.35
C MET A 672 -7.26 -11.53 11.80
N ARG A 673 -7.69 -12.78 12.03
CA ARG A 673 -7.93 -13.33 13.37
C ARG A 673 -7.43 -14.77 13.41
N GLY A 674 -6.57 -15.11 14.37
CA GLY A 674 -5.96 -16.44 14.49
C GLY A 674 -5.19 -16.85 13.23
N GLY A 675 -4.34 -15.95 12.72
CA GLY A 675 -3.55 -16.14 11.49
C GLY A 675 -4.37 -16.24 10.19
N ARG A 676 -5.70 -16.13 10.24
CA ARG A 676 -6.59 -16.24 9.07
C ARG A 676 -7.11 -14.86 8.66
N VAL A 677 -7.00 -14.57 7.37
CA VAL A 677 -7.60 -13.38 6.73
C VAL A 677 -9.12 -13.34 6.96
N THR A 678 -9.63 -12.18 7.36
CA THR A 678 -11.06 -11.94 7.63
C THR A 678 -11.71 -10.89 6.71
N ALA A 679 -10.92 -10.08 6.01
CA ALA A 679 -11.38 -9.14 4.99
C ALA A 679 -10.38 -9.04 3.83
N GLU A 680 -10.79 -8.51 2.67
CA GLU A 680 -9.97 -8.55 1.45
C GLU A 680 -9.05 -7.32 1.26
N MET A 681 -9.36 -6.19 1.90
CA MET A 681 -8.58 -4.96 1.79
C MET A 681 -7.68 -4.73 3.02
N PRO A 682 -6.42 -4.32 2.84
CA PRO A 682 -5.59 -3.80 3.94
C PRO A 682 -6.22 -2.55 4.57
N VAL A 683 -6.13 -2.44 5.89
CA VAL A 683 -6.53 -1.23 6.64
C VAL A 683 -5.55 -0.93 7.77
N LEU A 684 -5.53 0.32 8.23
CA LEU A 684 -4.70 0.76 9.35
C LEU A 684 -5.30 0.30 10.69
N GLY A 685 -4.53 -0.40 11.51
CA GLY A 685 -5.01 -0.99 12.77
C GLY A 685 -3.91 -1.47 13.70
N CYS A 686 -4.30 -2.15 14.78
CA CYS A 686 -3.39 -2.74 15.75
C CYS A 686 -3.25 -4.25 15.52
N MET A 687 -2.01 -4.75 15.32
CA MET A 687 -1.70 -6.18 15.32
C MET A 687 -1.09 -6.64 16.65
N ILE A 688 -1.49 -7.82 17.10
CA ILE A 688 -0.97 -8.54 18.28
C ILE A 688 -0.93 -10.05 18.01
N GLY A 689 -0.11 -10.78 18.79
CA GLY A 689 0.12 -12.22 18.65
C GLY A 689 1.09 -12.59 17.52
N MET A 690 1.41 -13.87 17.39
CA MET A 690 2.39 -14.40 16.43
C MET A 690 1.92 -15.71 15.76
N GLY A 691 2.26 -15.92 14.48
CA GLY A 691 1.88 -17.13 13.73
C GLY A 691 0.37 -17.32 13.63
N GLY A 692 -0.11 -18.53 13.89
CA GLY A 692 -1.53 -18.85 14.06
C GLY A 692 -2.23 -18.06 15.18
N GLY A 693 -1.48 -17.34 16.02
CA GLY A 693 -1.97 -16.38 17.01
C GLY A 693 -2.11 -14.94 16.53
N GLN A 694 -1.82 -14.60 15.26
CA GLN A 694 -1.92 -13.21 14.80
C GLN A 694 -3.38 -12.72 14.69
N PHE A 695 -3.64 -11.54 15.28
CA PHE A 695 -4.89 -10.79 15.16
C PHE A 695 -4.60 -9.33 14.77
N HIS A 696 -5.39 -8.76 13.86
CA HIS A 696 -5.33 -7.35 13.47
C HIS A 696 -6.69 -6.66 13.62
N PHE A 697 -6.70 -5.51 14.31
CA PHE A 697 -7.89 -4.79 14.75
C PHE A 697 -7.95 -3.38 14.16
N ALA A 698 -8.91 -3.15 13.26
CA ALA A 698 -9.24 -1.82 12.74
C ALA A 698 -10.20 -1.02 13.67
N ASP A 699 -10.99 -1.72 14.49
CA ASP A 699 -11.91 -1.11 15.45
C ASP A 699 -11.37 -1.16 16.88
N HIS A 700 -11.31 0.00 17.52
CA HIS A 700 -10.91 0.14 18.91
C HIS A 700 -11.83 -0.63 19.87
N ARG A 701 -13.12 -0.79 19.56
CA ARG A 701 -14.11 -1.51 20.39
C ARG A 701 -13.84 -3.01 20.42
N GLU A 702 -13.44 -3.57 19.28
CA GLU A 702 -13.06 -4.98 19.17
C GLU A 702 -11.73 -5.24 19.89
N PHE A 703 -10.73 -4.39 19.64
CA PHE A 703 -9.44 -4.42 20.33
C PHE A 703 -9.58 -4.27 21.86
N ALA A 704 -10.43 -3.34 22.33
CA ALA A 704 -10.64 -3.10 23.75
C ALA A 704 -11.34 -4.27 24.45
N TRP A 705 -12.25 -4.97 23.77
CA TRP A 705 -12.80 -6.23 24.27
C TRP A 705 -11.73 -7.34 24.30
N PHE A 706 -10.98 -7.52 23.21
CA PHE A 706 -9.99 -8.59 23.09
C PHE A 706 -8.84 -8.43 24.11
N THR A 707 -8.39 -7.19 24.35
CA THR A 707 -7.36 -6.86 25.36
C THR A 707 -7.89 -6.61 26.77
N ARG A 708 -9.22 -6.71 26.99
CA ARG A 708 -9.81 -6.59 28.34
C ARG A 708 -9.25 -7.65 29.27
N ARG A 709 -8.80 -7.23 30.46
CA ARG A 709 -8.29 -8.14 31.50
C ARG A 709 -9.21 -9.34 31.71
N THR A 710 -8.61 -10.51 31.75
CA THR A 710 -9.27 -11.78 32.05
C THR A 710 -8.54 -12.44 33.22
N SER A 711 -9.23 -13.34 33.89
CA SER A 711 -8.63 -14.27 34.85
C SER A 711 -8.78 -15.70 34.31
N ALA A 712 -7.83 -16.54 34.67
CA ALA A 712 -7.76 -17.92 34.25
C ALA A 712 -6.85 -18.70 35.22
N TYR A 713 -7.22 -19.95 35.49
CA TYR A 713 -6.37 -20.93 36.15
C TYR A 713 -6.54 -22.30 35.48
N ALA A 714 -5.65 -23.24 35.79
CA ALA A 714 -5.68 -24.58 35.24
C ALA A 714 -5.71 -25.64 36.35
N THR A 715 -6.26 -26.81 36.02
CA THR A 715 -6.14 -28.03 36.83
C THR A 715 -5.63 -29.16 35.95
N MET A 716 -4.61 -29.87 36.42
CA MET A 716 -4.02 -31.03 35.73
C MET A 716 -4.47 -32.33 36.38
N THR A 717 -4.86 -33.33 35.57
CA THR A 717 -5.01 -34.73 35.98
C THR A 717 -4.19 -35.65 35.05
N THR A 718 -4.05 -36.91 35.43
CA THR A 718 -3.15 -37.87 34.77
C THR A 718 -3.91 -39.14 34.35
N SER A 719 -3.60 -39.66 33.16
CA SER A 719 -4.15 -40.92 32.66
C SER A 719 -3.04 -41.77 32.02
N PRO A 720 -2.59 -42.88 32.66
CA PRO A 720 -3.03 -43.39 33.97
C PRO A 720 -2.73 -42.43 35.13
N GLU A 721 -3.47 -42.58 36.24
CA GLU A 721 -3.33 -41.76 37.45
C GLU A 721 -1.88 -41.77 37.98
N PHE A 722 -1.31 -42.97 38.11
CA PHE A 722 0.07 -43.17 38.54
C PHE A 722 1.01 -43.27 37.34
N ILE A 723 2.07 -42.47 37.36
CA ILE A 723 3.05 -42.39 36.29
C ILE A 723 4.27 -43.25 36.63
N GLU A 724 4.76 -44.01 35.65
CA GLU A 724 5.95 -44.85 35.73
C GLU A 724 6.92 -44.47 34.62
N ALA A 725 8.22 -44.50 34.91
CA ALA A 725 9.25 -44.15 33.92
C ALA A 725 9.20 -45.07 32.69
N GLY A 726 9.38 -44.49 31.50
CA GLY A 726 9.37 -45.18 30.21
C GLY A 726 7.98 -45.57 29.69
N LYS A 727 6.89 -45.29 30.43
CA LYS A 727 5.51 -45.53 29.97
C LYS A 727 4.82 -44.23 29.51
N PRO A 728 3.99 -44.28 28.45
CA PRO A 728 3.24 -43.12 27.99
C PRO A 728 2.11 -42.77 28.96
N VAL A 729 1.91 -41.48 29.18
CA VAL A 729 0.85 -40.89 30.00
C VAL A 729 0.24 -39.69 29.26
N THR A 730 -1.06 -39.49 29.46
CA THR A 730 -1.73 -38.23 29.06
C THR A 730 -1.84 -37.33 30.28
N LEU A 731 -1.22 -36.16 30.21
CA LEU A 731 -1.47 -35.03 31.11
C LEU A 731 -2.72 -34.30 30.58
N MET A 732 -3.77 -34.21 31.38
CA MET A 732 -5.03 -33.60 30.99
C MET A 732 -5.18 -32.26 31.69
N PHE A 733 -5.10 -31.16 30.94
CA PHE A 733 -5.26 -29.81 31.47
C PHE A 733 -6.67 -29.29 31.22
N SER A 734 -7.47 -29.13 32.27
CA SER A 734 -8.73 -28.39 32.20
C SER A 734 -8.49 -26.94 32.62
N LEU A 735 -8.75 -26.00 31.71
CA LEU A 735 -8.52 -24.57 31.89
C LEU A 735 -9.84 -23.87 32.27
N LYS A 736 -9.82 -23.01 33.29
CA LYS A 736 -11.03 -22.46 33.93
C LYS A 736 -10.94 -20.97 34.23
N ASP A 737 -12.08 -20.29 34.24
CA ASP A 737 -12.24 -18.95 34.81
C ASP A 737 -12.39 -18.99 36.34
N ASP A 738 -12.41 -17.83 37.02
CA ASP A 738 -12.60 -17.73 38.48
C ASP A 738 -13.95 -18.30 38.96
N GLU A 739 -14.92 -18.49 38.05
CA GLU A 739 -16.23 -19.09 38.34
C GLU A 739 -16.20 -20.63 38.20
N GLY A 740 -15.05 -21.19 37.82
CA GLY A 740 -14.82 -22.64 37.66
C GLY A 740 -15.31 -23.21 36.33
N LYS A 741 -15.76 -22.37 35.39
CA LYS A 741 -16.30 -22.78 34.08
C LYS A 741 -15.16 -22.97 33.07
N PRO A 742 -15.33 -23.82 32.03
CA PRO A 742 -14.35 -23.97 30.95
C PRO A 742 -14.06 -22.65 30.22
N LEU A 743 -12.78 -22.29 30.09
CA LEU A 743 -12.37 -21.06 29.38
C LEU A 743 -12.83 -21.06 27.92
N GLN A 744 -13.49 -19.99 27.54
CA GLN A 744 -13.78 -19.66 26.13
C GLN A 744 -12.71 -18.70 25.59
N ASP A 745 -12.70 -18.48 24.27
CA ASP A 745 -11.74 -17.62 23.58
C ASP A 745 -10.25 -17.98 23.80
N LEU A 746 -9.95 -19.27 23.94
CA LEU A 746 -8.58 -19.80 23.82
C LEU A 746 -8.03 -19.48 22.43
N THR A 747 -6.83 -18.91 22.39
CA THR A 747 -6.15 -18.48 21.17
C THR A 747 -4.81 -19.17 21.05
N PHE A 748 -4.47 -19.57 19.82
CA PHE A 748 -3.11 -19.97 19.50
C PHE A 748 -2.14 -18.82 19.81
N GLU A 749 -0.94 -19.17 20.24
CA GLU A 749 0.26 -18.32 20.25
C GLU A 749 1.41 -19.24 19.85
N HIS A 750 2.43 -18.75 19.12
CA HIS A 750 3.51 -19.61 18.62
C HIS A 750 3.02 -20.90 17.92
N ASP A 751 2.01 -20.77 17.05
CA ASP A 751 1.36 -21.89 16.33
C ASP A 751 0.80 -23.03 17.20
N ARG A 752 0.55 -22.81 18.52
CA ARG A 752 0.05 -23.83 19.46
C ARG A 752 -1.02 -23.29 20.41
N ILE A 753 -1.97 -24.13 20.80
CA ILE A 753 -3.07 -23.75 21.73
C ILE A 753 -2.62 -23.75 23.21
N LEU A 754 -1.63 -24.58 23.54
CA LEU A 754 -1.01 -24.70 24.86
C LEU A 754 0.42 -25.24 24.70
N HIS A 755 1.36 -24.61 25.39
CA HIS A 755 2.72 -25.11 25.57
C HIS A 755 2.83 -25.80 26.93
N ALA A 756 3.34 -27.03 26.97
CA ALA A 756 3.70 -27.72 28.20
C ALA A 756 5.22 -27.90 28.26
N VAL A 757 5.85 -27.31 29.27
CA VAL A 757 7.29 -27.38 29.52
C VAL A 757 7.53 -28.27 30.74
N ILE A 758 8.18 -29.40 30.52
CA ILE A 758 8.39 -30.46 31.52
C ILE A 758 9.87 -30.54 31.86
N VAL A 759 10.23 -30.39 33.14
CA VAL A 759 11.62 -30.32 33.61
C VAL A 759 11.81 -31.18 34.86
N SER A 760 12.88 -31.98 34.94
CA SER A 760 13.20 -32.79 36.12
C SER A 760 13.80 -31.95 37.27
N HIS A 761 13.73 -32.44 38.51
CA HIS A 761 14.32 -31.79 39.69
C HIS A 761 15.86 -31.74 39.66
N ASP A 762 16.52 -32.63 38.93
CA ASP A 762 17.95 -32.53 38.64
C ASP A 762 18.27 -31.64 37.43
N LEU A 763 17.25 -31.02 36.82
CA LEU A 763 17.25 -30.25 35.55
C LEU A 763 17.78 -30.98 34.31
N LYS A 764 18.33 -32.20 34.46
CA LYS A 764 18.98 -32.98 33.37
C LYS A 764 18.00 -33.35 32.25
N THR A 765 16.71 -33.53 32.55
CA THR A 765 15.64 -33.82 31.58
C THR A 765 14.77 -32.60 31.33
N PHE A 766 14.56 -32.26 30.05
CA PHE A 766 13.67 -31.22 29.55
C PHE A 766 12.81 -31.79 28.41
N ALA A 767 11.56 -31.33 28.30
CA ALA A 767 10.73 -31.51 27.11
C ALA A 767 9.75 -30.34 26.95
N HIS A 768 9.54 -29.92 25.71
CA HIS A 768 8.52 -28.98 25.28
C HIS A 768 7.52 -29.74 24.42
N ALA A 769 6.25 -29.76 24.82
CA ALA A 769 5.21 -30.58 24.21
C ALA A 769 3.88 -29.84 24.09
N HIS A 770 3.05 -30.24 23.13
CA HIS A 770 1.78 -29.59 22.79
C HIS A 770 0.64 -30.62 22.66
N VAL A 771 -0.57 -30.14 22.42
CA VAL A 771 -1.75 -30.99 22.12
C VAL A 771 -1.64 -31.55 20.70
N GLU A 772 -1.21 -30.68 19.80
CA GLU A 772 -1.11 -30.85 18.35
C GLU A 772 -0.13 -31.95 17.93
N ASP A 773 0.88 -32.24 18.76
CA ASP A 773 1.92 -33.23 18.49
C ASP A 773 1.36 -34.68 18.44
N ALA A 774 0.20 -34.92 19.05
CA ALA A 774 -0.48 -36.21 19.04
C ALA A 774 -1.75 -36.22 18.18
N THR A 775 -2.54 -35.14 18.20
CA THR A 775 -3.82 -35.01 17.47
C THR A 775 -4.17 -33.55 17.20
N PRO A 776 -4.77 -33.19 16.06
CA PRO A 776 -5.31 -31.85 15.84
C PRO A 776 -6.36 -31.47 16.90
N VAL A 777 -6.32 -30.22 17.36
CA VAL A 777 -7.27 -29.66 18.34
C VAL A 777 -8.70 -29.74 17.80
N SER A 778 -9.60 -30.38 18.54
CA SER A 778 -11.01 -30.51 18.16
C SER A 778 -11.87 -29.35 18.69
N ALA A 779 -13.03 -29.14 18.07
CA ALA A 779 -14.01 -28.17 18.58
C ALA A 779 -14.47 -28.52 20.02
N GLU A 780 -14.58 -29.81 20.35
CA GLU A 780 -14.94 -30.30 21.68
C GLU A 780 -13.86 -29.97 22.73
N MET A 781 -12.57 -30.12 22.39
CA MET A 781 -11.45 -29.74 23.27
C MET A 781 -11.49 -28.25 23.64
N LEU A 782 -11.83 -27.40 22.66
CA LEU A 782 -11.98 -25.95 22.86
C LEU A 782 -13.23 -25.61 23.67
N THR A 783 -14.39 -26.19 23.34
CA THR A 783 -15.66 -25.96 24.07
C THR A 783 -15.55 -26.38 25.54
N ASN A 784 -14.94 -27.54 25.80
CA ASN A 784 -14.74 -28.08 27.15
C ASN A 784 -13.44 -27.58 27.83
N ALA A 785 -12.69 -26.68 27.18
CA ALA A 785 -11.40 -26.14 27.61
C ALA A 785 -10.44 -27.19 28.21
N THR A 786 -10.45 -28.41 27.64
CA THR A 786 -9.80 -29.59 28.21
C THR A 786 -8.84 -30.19 27.19
N LEU A 787 -7.55 -30.06 27.49
CA LEU A 787 -6.45 -30.19 26.55
C LEU A 787 -5.51 -31.35 26.97
N PRO A 788 -5.47 -32.45 26.21
CA PRO A 788 -4.58 -33.58 26.48
C PRO A 788 -3.20 -33.37 25.86
N VAL A 789 -2.15 -33.37 26.68
CA VAL A 789 -0.74 -33.47 26.23
C VAL A 789 -0.23 -34.87 26.53
N ARG A 790 0.30 -35.56 25.52
CA ARG A 790 0.89 -36.90 25.71
C ARG A 790 2.39 -36.79 25.92
N HIS A 791 2.89 -37.47 26.96
CA HIS A 791 4.32 -37.50 27.27
C HIS A 791 4.75 -38.88 27.77
N THR A 792 6.06 -39.16 27.72
CA THR A 792 6.67 -40.37 28.27
C THR A 792 7.86 -39.93 29.13
N PHE A 793 7.68 -39.91 30.44
CA PHE A 793 8.74 -39.49 31.36
C PHE A 793 9.90 -40.49 31.33
N PRO A 794 11.14 -40.07 31.02
CA PRO A 794 12.23 -41.02 30.74
C PRO A 794 12.88 -41.62 31.99
N ARG A 795 12.70 -41.03 33.18
CA ARG A 795 13.31 -41.45 34.45
C ARG A 795 12.35 -41.31 35.63
N PRO A 796 12.60 -42.00 36.76
CA PRO A 796 11.89 -41.79 38.01
C PRO A 796 12.19 -40.42 38.64
N GLY A 797 11.41 -40.02 39.63
CA GLY A 797 11.63 -38.83 40.46
C GLY A 797 10.65 -37.70 40.17
N ARG A 798 10.97 -36.49 40.67
CA ARG A 798 10.08 -35.33 40.64
C ARG A 798 10.30 -34.47 39.40
N TYR A 799 9.21 -34.04 38.78
CA TYR A 799 9.17 -33.14 37.64
C TYR A 799 8.32 -31.91 37.93
N LEU A 800 8.77 -30.75 37.45
CA LEU A 800 7.98 -29.54 37.30
C LEU A 800 7.34 -29.56 35.90
N VAL A 801 6.03 -29.32 35.84
CA VAL A 801 5.28 -29.16 34.60
C VAL A 801 4.74 -27.73 34.58
N GLY A 802 5.41 -26.86 33.84
CA GLY A 802 4.86 -25.56 33.47
C GLY A 802 3.91 -25.70 32.29
N ILE A 803 2.83 -24.93 32.27
CA ILE A 803 2.03 -24.70 31.07
C ILE A 803 1.87 -23.21 30.82
N ASP A 804 1.92 -22.83 29.55
CA ASP A 804 1.61 -21.50 29.05
C ASP A 804 0.50 -21.61 28.00
N TYR A 805 -0.58 -20.83 28.18
CA TYR A 805 -1.74 -20.81 27.28
C TYR A 805 -2.29 -19.38 27.16
N THR A 806 -2.83 -19.01 25.99
CA THR A 806 -3.31 -17.64 25.74
C THR A 806 -4.83 -17.61 25.64
N VAL A 807 -5.44 -16.67 26.38
CA VAL A 807 -6.86 -16.31 26.27
C VAL A 807 -6.92 -14.90 25.67
N ARG A 808 -7.46 -14.78 24.45
CA ARG A 808 -7.50 -13.53 23.68
C ARG A 808 -6.11 -12.89 23.52
N ALA A 809 -5.80 -11.83 24.27
CA ALA A 809 -4.51 -11.14 24.24
C ALA A 809 -3.60 -11.43 25.46
N GLN A 810 -3.97 -12.39 26.32
CA GLN A 810 -3.31 -12.61 27.61
C GLN A 810 -2.85 -14.05 27.75
N THR A 811 -1.54 -14.24 27.77
CA THR A 811 -0.87 -15.48 28.14
C THR A 811 -0.93 -15.67 29.66
N PHE A 812 -1.30 -16.86 30.09
CA PHE A 812 -1.30 -17.33 31.47
C PHE A 812 -0.30 -18.45 31.60
N ALA A 813 0.52 -18.39 32.65
CA ALA A 813 1.50 -19.41 33.00
C ALA A 813 1.14 -20.03 34.35
N GLN A 814 1.11 -21.36 34.44
CA GLN A 814 0.89 -22.09 35.69
C GLN A 814 1.84 -23.30 35.81
N GLN A 815 2.20 -23.67 37.03
CA GLN A 815 3.08 -24.80 37.32
C GLN A 815 2.38 -25.88 38.16
N PHE A 816 2.72 -27.13 37.87
CA PHE A 816 2.31 -28.33 38.60
C PHE A 816 3.54 -29.18 38.92
N THR A 817 3.45 -30.05 39.93
CA THR A 817 4.50 -31.03 40.26
C THR A 817 3.99 -32.44 40.01
N VAL A 818 4.85 -33.28 39.44
CA VAL A 818 4.56 -34.69 39.11
C VAL A 818 5.64 -35.58 39.75
N ASP A 819 5.23 -36.63 40.44
CA ASP A 819 6.14 -37.66 40.98
C ASP A 819 6.04 -38.94 40.13
N VAL A 820 7.13 -39.30 39.45
CA VAL A 820 7.22 -40.47 38.57
C VAL A 820 7.83 -41.64 39.32
N ARG A 821 7.15 -42.79 39.33
CA ARG A 821 7.54 -43.97 40.12
C ARG A 821 8.77 -44.69 39.54
N GLY A 822 9.64 -45.11 40.47
CA GLY A 822 10.81 -45.95 40.25
C GLY A 822 11.84 -45.76 41.37
N ASN A 823 12.95 -46.49 41.31
CA ASN A 823 13.96 -46.54 42.38
C ASN A 823 15.23 -45.76 41.98
N ASP A 824 15.11 -44.45 41.75
CA ASP A 824 16.23 -43.59 41.36
C ASP A 824 16.07 -42.19 42.01
N GLU A 825 17.11 -41.69 42.66
CA GLU A 825 17.08 -40.38 43.35
C GLU A 825 17.73 -39.31 42.46
N MET A 826 16.98 -38.23 42.18
CA MET A 826 17.47 -37.11 41.38
C MET A 826 18.55 -36.33 42.13
N SER A 827 19.74 -36.23 41.52
CA SER A 827 20.86 -35.42 42.03
C SER A 827 20.51 -33.93 42.11
N ALA A 828 21.18 -33.18 42.99
CA ALA A 828 21.14 -31.71 42.91
C ALA A 828 21.64 -31.20 41.53
N PRO A 829 21.13 -30.07 41.01
CA PRO A 829 21.67 -29.44 39.81
C PRO A 829 23.13 -28.99 39.98
N GLU A 830 23.93 -29.13 38.92
CA GLU A 830 25.33 -28.69 38.87
C GLU A 830 25.42 -27.37 38.07
N PRO A 831 25.88 -26.26 38.66
CA PRO A 831 25.98 -24.97 37.95
C PRO A 831 27.06 -24.97 36.85
N ASP A 832 26.76 -24.30 35.75
CA ASP A 832 27.72 -24.07 34.67
C ASP A 832 28.90 -23.18 35.06
N SER A 833 30.09 -23.58 34.63
CA SER A 833 31.34 -22.82 34.80
C SER A 833 31.62 -21.84 33.65
N SER A 834 30.79 -21.82 32.61
CA SER A 834 30.99 -21.05 31.37
C SER A 834 29.67 -20.64 30.72
N LEU A 835 29.63 -19.41 30.18
CA LEU A 835 28.57 -18.93 29.29
C LEU A 835 28.89 -19.13 27.79
N GLU A 836 29.91 -19.93 27.49
CA GLU A 836 30.30 -20.39 26.15
C GLU A 836 30.36 -21.93 26.15
N LYS A 837 29.68 -22.56 25.19
CA LYS A 837 29.55 -24.02 25.07
C LYS A 837 29.44 -24.48 23.61
N THR A 838 29.92 -25.67 23.29
CA THR A 838 29.63 -26.33 21.99
C THR A 838 28.41 -27.23 22.12
N VAL A 839 27.44 -27.08 21.21
CA VAL A 839 26.18 -27.84 21.15
C VAL A 839 25.93 -28.24 19.69
N ASP A 840 25.82 -29.54 19.40
CA ASP A 840 25.60 -30.06 18.04
C ASP A 840 26.58 -29.53 16.97
N GLY A 841 27.82 -29.22 17.36
CA GLY A 841 28.86 -28.66 16.49
C GLY A 841 28.97 -27.14 16.54
N MET A 842 27.89 -26.44 16.88
CA MET A 842 27.86 -24.98 17.00
C MET A 842 28.40 -24.53 18.36
N THR A 843 29.30 -23.55 18.37
CA THR A 843 29.68 -22.78 19.57
C THR A 843 28.60 -21.74 19.85
N VAL A 844 27.95 -21.86 21.01
CA VAL A 844 26.89 -20.98 21.49
C VAL A 844 27.41 -20.13 22.64
N ARG A 845 27.19 -18.81 22.56
CA ARG A 845 27.68 -17.85 23.56
C ARG A 845 26.53 -17.02 24.12
N LEU A 846 26.33 -17.08 25.43
CA LEU A 846 25.33 -16.30 26.15
C LEU A 846 25.97 -15.04 26.76
N ILE A 847 25.71 -13.91 26.13
CA ILE A 847 26.22 -12.60 26.55
C ILE A 847 25.17 -11.93 27.46
N ALA A 848 25.52 -11.77 28.73
CA ALA A 848 24.69 -11.16 29.78
C ALA A 848 25.35 -9.89 30.34
N PRO A 849 24.61 -9.01 31.05
CA PRO A 849 25.19 -7.92 31.84
C PRO A 849 26.10 -8.45 32.95
N ALA A 850 27.13 -7.67 33.33
CA ALA A 850 28.07 -8.03 34.40
C ALA A 850 27.44 -8.19 35.80
N THR A 851 26.16 -7.87 35.95
CA THR A 851 25.34 -8.23 37.12
C THR A 851 23.89 -8.39 36.66
N VAL A 852 23.40 -9.62 36.62
CA VAL A 852 21.98 -9.92 36.35
C VAL A 852 21.20 -9.68 37.64
N LYS A 853 20.15 -8.86 37.58
CA LYS A 853 19.33 -8.47 38.74
C LYS A 853 17.88 -8.89 38.58
N SER A 854 17.31 -9.36 39.67
CA SER A 854 15.89 -9.63 39.85
C SER A 854 15.04 -8.35 39.91
N GLY A 855 13.72 -8.50 39.73
CA GLY A 855 12.75 -7.41 39.80
C GLY A 855 12.74 -6.45 38.60
N ILE A 856 13.63 -6.63 37.62
CA ILE A 856 13.69 -5.85 36.37
C ILE A 856 13.95 -6.76 35.16
N VAL A 857 13.64 -6.24 33.97
CA VAL A 857 13.92 -6.93 32.69
C VAL A 857 15.41 -6.83 32.36
N GLN A 858 15.99 -7.95 31.97
CA GLN A 858 17.40 -8.13 31.65
C GLN A 858 17.57 -8.46 30.17
N LYS A 859 18.46 -7.73 29.48
CA LYS A 859 18.78 -8.00 28.08
C LYS A 859 19.91 -9.03 28.00
N LEU A 860 19.59 -10.21 27.48
CA LEU A 860 20.53 -11.27 27.15
C LEU A 860 20.72 -11.32 25.62
N ARG A 861 21.86 -11.81 25.15
CA ARG A 861 22.11 -12.07 23.73
C ARG A 861 22.77 -13.43 23.52
N TYR A 862 22.17 -14.27 22.70
CA TYR A 862 22.79 -15.50 22.20
C TYR A 862 23.55 -15.20 20.91
N VAL A 863 24.69 -15.85 20.71
CA VAL A 863 25.50 -15.81 19.47
C VAL A 863 25.87 -17.24 19.08
N PHE A 864 25.76 -17.58 17.79
CA PHE A 864 25.94 -18.92 17.22
C PHE A 864 27.01 -18.92 16.13
N GLU A 865 28.08 -19.68 16.34
CA GLU A 865 29.23 -19.80 15.45
C GLU A 865 29.56 -21.28 15.19
N GLU A 866 30.07 -21.62 14.01
CA GLU A 866 30.42 -23.00 13.61
C GLU A 866 31.74 -22.97 12.85
N ASP A 867 32.73 -23.75 13.29
CA ASP A 867 34.13 -23.70 12.84
C ASP A 867 34.79 -22.30 12.82
N GLY A 868 34.22 -21.34 13.56
CA GLY A 868 34.66 -19.94 13.63
C GLY A 868 33.94 -18.98 12.67
N GLU A 869 33.04 -19.48 11.83
CA GLU A 869 32.16 -18.71 10.96
C GLU A 869 30.77 -18.48 11.60
N ALA A 870 30.05 -17.46 11.13
CA ALA A 870 28.74 -17.09 11.66
C ALA A 870 27.62 -17.99 11.13
N VAL A 871 26.79 -18.56 12.01
CA VAL A 871 25.63 -19.39 11.62
C VAL A 871 24.51 -18.48 11.10
N HIS A 872 24.00 -18.72 9.89
CA HIS A 872 22.99 -17.88 9.23
C HIS A 872 21.80 -18.68 8.64
N ASP A 873 21.75 -19.99 8.90
CA ASP A 873 20.77 -20.94 8.37
C ASP A 873 19.84 -21.53 9.44
N LEU A 874 19.68 -20.82 10.56
CA LEU A 874 18.65 -21.12 11.56
C LEU A 874 17.27 -20.73 11.01
N GLU A 875 16.27 -21.55 11.30
CA GLU A 875 14.93 -21.49 10.70
C GLU A 875 13.89 -21.25 11.81
N PRO A 876 12.70 -20.67 11.51
CA PRO A 876 11.66 -20.49 12.52
C PRO A 876 11.30 -21.80 13.24
N TYR A 877 11.08 -21.71 14.55
CA TYR A 877 10.44 -22.77 15.35
C TYR A 877 9.20 -22.19 16.01
N LEU A 878 8.02 -22.76 15.72
CA LEU A 878 6.74 -22.32 16.30
C LEU A 878 6.51 -20.81 16.12
N ALA A 879 6.73 -20.34 14.88
CA ALA A 879 6.80 -18.94 14.45
C ALA A 879 7.85 -18.03 15.15
N ALA A 880 8.58 -18.50 16.17
CA ALA A 880 9.62 -17.75 16.88
C ALA A 880 11.04 -18.03 16.33
N PRO A 881 12.03 -17.13 16.58
CA PRO A 881 13.44 -17.39 16.25
C PRO A 881 14.09 -18.46 17.14
N MET A 882 13.65 -18.49 18.41
CA MET A 882 14.14 -19.35 19.47
C MET A 882 13.13 -19.32 20.63
N HIS A 883 12.78 -20.48 21.17
CA HIS A 883 12.06 -20.59 22.44
C HIS A 883 13.06 -20.64 23.60
N LEU A 884 12.68 -20.15 24.77
CA LEU A 884 13.51 -20.17 25.97
C LEU A 884 12.66 -20.46 27.21
N SER A 885 13.03 -21.51 27.93
CA SER A 885 12.51 -21.81 29.27
C SER A 885 13.55 -21.44 30.32
N ILE A 886 13.16 -20.64 31.31
CA ILE A 886 14.02 -20.18 32.41
C ILE A 886 13.49 -20.78 33.72
N VAL A 887 14.29 -21.63 34.37
CA VAL A 887 13.89 -22.43 35.52
C VAL A 887 14.77 -22.09 36.71
N LYS A 888 14.18 -21.73 37.86
CA LYS A 888 14.93 -21.55 39.11
C LYS A 888 15.34 -22.93 39.64
N THR A 889 16.57 -23.08 40.13
CA THR A 889 17.14 -24.41 40.50
C THR A 889 16.45 -25.11 41.67
N ASP A 890 15.60 -24.41 42.42
CA ASP A 890 14.73 -24.96 43.47
C ASP A 890 13.32 -25.34 42.97
N LEU A 891 13.11 -25.33 41.64
CA LEU A 891 11.84 -25.53 40.94
C LEU A 891 10.68 -24.60 41.37
N GLN A 892 10.92 -23.54 42.15
CA GLN A 892 9.85 -22.64 42.58
C GLN A 892 9.32 -21.72 41.47
N LYS A 893 10.04 -21.62 40.34
CA LYS A 893 9.67 -20.82 39.16
C LYS A 893 10.14 -21.48 37.87
N LEU A 894 9.23 -21.58 36.92
CA LEU A 894 9.50 -21.75 35.49
C LEU A 894 8.91 -20.56 34.73
N ILE A 895 9.62 -20.06 33.73
CA ILE A 895 9.20 -18.93 32.89
C ILE A 895 9.45 -19.33 31.44
N HIS A 896 8.40 -19.39 30.63
CA HIS A 896 8.53 -19.57 29.18
C HIS A 896 8.58 -18.21 28.49
N THR A 897 9.46 -18.05 27.49
CA THR A 897 9.65 -16.83 26.71
C THR A 897 10.30 -17.17 25.36
N HIS A 898 10.57 -16.16 24.54
CA HIS A 898 11.14 -16.29 23.21
C HIS A 898 12.20 -15.23 22.94
N ALA A 899 13.05 -15.44 21.93
CA ALA A 899 14.02 -14.45 21.46
C ALA A 899 13.49 -13.60 20.30
N GLU A 900 14.17 -12.49 20.02
CA GLU A 900 13.98 -11.60 18.87
C GLU A 900 15.21 -11.63 17.96
N LEU A 901 14.99 -11.39 16.67
CA LEU A 901 16.07 -11.01 15.75
C LEU A 901 16.55 -9.57 16.06
N PRO A 902 17.86 -9.31 16.06
CA PRO A 902 18.40 -7.98 16.35
C PRO A 902 17.95 -6.93 15.33
N GLN A 903 17.56 -5.76 15.82
CA GLN A 903 17.13 -4.67 14.96
C GLN A 903 18.30 -4.13 14.11
N THR A 904 18.10 -4.12 12.79
CA THR A 904 19.03 -3.45 11.87
C THR A 904 19.06 -1.94 12.12
N TRP A 905 20.13 -1.28 11.65
CA TRP A 905 20.27 0.18 11.75
C TRP A 905 19.05 0.93 11.17
N TRP A 906 18.49 0.46 10.05
CA TRP A 906 17.27 1.00 9.47
C TRP A 906 16.03 0.82 10.37
N GLY A 907 15.87 -0.33 11.03
CA GLY A 907 14.78 -0.57 11.97
C GLY A 907 14.79 0.40 13.16
N SER A 908 15.96 0.67 13.73
CA SER A 908 16.10 1.57 14.89
C SER A 908 15.82 3.06 14.59
N ILE A 909 15.86 3.47 13.32
CA ILE A 909 15.50 4.84 12.89
C ILE A 909 13.98 5.04 12.93
N PHE A 910 13.20 4.04 12.52
CA PHE A 910 11.74 4.14 12.38
C PHE A 910 10.94 3.58 13.56
N ASN A 911 11.46 2.59 14.30
CA ASN A 911 10.74 1.89 15.37
C ASN A 911 11.33 2.14 16.77
N ARG A 912 11.38 3.41 17.19
CA ARG A 912 11.71 3.76 18.60
C ARG A 912 10.63 3.21 19.54
N ARG A 913 11.01 2.32 20.47
CA ARG A 913 10.12 1.84 21.55
C ARG A 913 10.68 2.04 22.94
N ASP A 914 9.72 2.19 23.85
CA ASP A 914 9.82 2.15 25.31
C ASP A 914 10.21 0.72 25.76
N PRO A 915 11.15 0.54 26.70
CA PRO A 915 11.56 -0.78 27.19
C PRO A 915 10.45 -1.58 27.92
N ASN A 916 9.27 -0.99 28.17
CA ASN A 916 8.12 -1.66 28.78
C ASN A 916 7.10 -2.21 27.76
N ALA A 917 7.29 -1.97 26.46
CA ALA A 917 6.36 -2.45 25.44
C ALA A 917 6.62 -3.94 25.13
N LYS A 918 5.62 -4.80 25.40
CA LYS A 918 5.68 -6.22 25.00
C LYS A 918 5.94 -6.38 23.50
N HIS A 919 6.57 -7.49 23.15
CA HIS A 919 7.33 -7.70 21.92
C HIS A 919 6.43 -8.21 20.79
N VAL A 920 6.73 -7.87 19.53
CA VAL A 920 5.92 -8.26 18.35
C VAL A 920 6.81 -8.65 17.19
N HIS A 921 6.51 -9.81 16.61
CA HIS A 921 7.30 -10.48 15.58
C HIS A 921 6.43 -10.60 14.32
N MET A 922 6.51 -9.60 13.44
CA MET A 922 5.54 -9.46 12.35
C MET A 922 5.80 -10.43 11.19
N PHE A 923 7.08 -10.57 10.80
CA PHE A 923 7.55 -11.54 9.82
C PHE A 923 8.98 -11.97 10.21
N LEU A 924 9.21 -13.27 10.33
CA LEU A 924 10.57 -13.83 10.30
C LEU A 924 10.92 -14.19 8.85
N PRO A 925 12.18 -14.01 8.43
CA PRO A 925 12.66 -14.60 7.18
C PRO A 925 12.77 -16.13 7.34
N ASP A 926 12.74 -16.85 6.21
CA ASP A 926 12.87 -18.31 6.21
C ASP A 926 14.18 -18.80 6.87
N ARG A 927 15.23 -17.97 6.84
CA ARG A 927 16.55 -18.23 7.45
C ARG A 927 17.16 -16.99 8.10
N PHE A 928 17.82 -17.17 9.24
CA PHE A 928 18.41 -16.11 10.06
C PHE A 928 19.61 -16.56 10.91
N GLY A 929 20.26 -15.58 11.55
CA GLY A 929 21.43 -15.74 12.43
C GLY A 929 22.43 -14.59 12.23
N PRO A 930 23.50 -14.45 13.04
CA PRO A 930 24.01 -15.41 14.02
C PRO A 930 23.71 -15.04 15.48
N GLU A 931 22.97 -13.95 15.72
CA GLU A 931 22.68 -13.47 17.07
C GLU A 931 21.17 -13.29 17.30
N PHE A 932 20.72 -13.61 18.52
CA PHE A 932 19.35 -13.39 18.99
C PHE A 932 19.35 -12.62 20.31
N VAL A 933 18.31 -11.83 20.55
CA VAL A 933 18.15 -11.01 21.76
C VAL A 933 16.99 -11.55 22.59
N VAL A 934 17.17 -11.70 23.90
CA VAL A 934 16.10 -12.07 24.84
C VAL A 934 15.95 -10.99 25.90
N TYR A 935 14.71 -10.66 26.26
CA TYR A 935 14.36 -9.74 27.35
C TYR A 935 13.74 -10.51 28.52
N ALA A 936 14.59 -11.09 29.37
CA ALA A 936 14.18 -11.98 30.47
C ALA A 936 13.85 -11.20 31.74
N TYR A 937 12.74 -11.54 32.41
CA TYR A 937 12.40 -10.99 33.74
C TYR A 937 12.63 -12.06 34.82
N PHE A 938 13.45 -11.76 35.82
CA PHE A 938 13.73 -12.67 36.94
C PHE A 938 12.99 -12.21 38.20
N PRO A 939 12.05 -12.99 38.77
CA PRO A 939 11.17 -12.54 39.84
C PRO A 939 11.84 -12.46 41.23
N THR A 940 12.93 -13.19 41.44
CA THR A 940 13.63 -13.32 42.73
C THR A 940 15.13 -13.53 42.50
N PRO A 941 16.01 -13.20 43.47
CA PRO A 941 17.40 -13.66 43.45
C PRO A 941 17.50 -15.19 43.50
N GLY A 942 18.64 -15.72 43.07
CA GLY A 942 18.98 -17.15 43.08
C GLY A 942 19.62 -17.64 41.78
N GLU A 943 19.88 -18.96 41.71
CA GLU A 943 20.37 -19.62 40.50
C GLU A 943 19.21 -19.97 39.55
N TYR A 944 19.42 -19.74 38.26
CA TYR A 944 18.47 -20.05 37.18
C TYR A 944 19.18 -20.80 36.05
N GLU A 945 18.52 -21.83 35.50
CA GLU A 945 18.91 -22.51 34.28
C GLU A 945 18.08 -22.01 33.09
N LEU A 946 18.74 -21.74 31.97
CA LEU A 946 18.19 -21.23 30.72
C LEU A 946 18.29 -22.31 29.65
N LEU A 947 17.13 -22.84 29.24
CA LEU A 947 16.94 -23.94 28.30
C LEU A 947 16.36 -23.40 26.99
N GLY A 948 17.24 -23.20 26.00
CA GLY A 948 16.92 -22.48 24.76
C GLY A 948 16.86 -23.38 23.53
N GLU A 949 15.73 -23.38 22.82
CA GLU A 949 15.46 -24.24 21.67
C GLU A 949 15.49 -23.46 20.35
N ILE A 950 16.28 -23.95 19.39
CA ILE A 950 16.39 -23.40 18.03
C ILE A 950 16.13 -24.50 16.99
N ASN A 951 15.63 -24.14 15.80
CA ASN A 951 15.48 -25.04 14.67
C ASN A 951 16.58 -24.79 13.62
N ARG A 952 17.21 -25.86 13.13
CA ARG A 952 18.16 -25.84 12.00
C ARG A 952 17.94 -27.06 11.13
N GLY A 953 17.44 -26.87 9.90
CA GLY A 953 17.18 -27.95 8.95
C GLY A 953 16.11 -28.94 9.42
N GLY A 954 15.14 -28.49 10.21
CA GLY A 954 14.10 -29.33 10.82
C GLY A 954 14.52 -30.09 12.08
N LYS A 955 15.77 -29.95 12.55
CA LYS A 955 16.22 -30.48 13.85
C LYS A 955 16.12 -29.40 14.92
N ILE A 956 15.50 -29.73 16.06
CA ILE A 956 15.52 -28.88 17.25
C ILE A 956 16.81 -29.13 18.04
N VAL A 957 17.52 -28.05 18.37
CA VAL A 957 18.77 -28.07 19.14
C VAL A 957 18.54 -27.35 20.48
N LEU A 958 18.90 -28.02 21.58
CA LEU A 958 18.70 -27.51 22.94
C LEU A 958 20.01 -26.97 23.53
N THR A 959 20.01 -25.69 23.86
CA THR A 959 21.07 -24.98 24.58
C THR A 959 20.75 -24.92 26.08
N ARG A 960 21.76 -25.00 26.95
CA ARG A 960 21.61 -24.95 28.42
C ARG A 960 22.65 -24.01 29.00
N PHE A 961 22.25 -23.06 29.86
CA PHE A 961 23.15 -22.18 30.63
C PHE A 961 22.63 -21.91 32.04
N THR A 962 23.46 -22.07 33.07
CA THR A 962 23.15 -21.56 34.43
C THR A 962 23.56 -20.08 34.60
N MET A 963 22.83 -19.31 35.41
CA MET A 963 23.27 -17.99 35.88
C MET A 963 22.77 -17.65 37.30
N THR A 964 23.63 -16.97 38.06
CA THR A 964 23.30 -16.30 39.33
C THR A 964 22.57 -14.99 39.06
N VAL A 965 21.44 -14.79 39.75
CA VAL A 965 20.66 -13.53 39.74
C VAL A 965 20.65 -12.91 41.14
N GLN A 966 20.90 -11.60 41.21
CA GLN A 966 20.99 -10.80 42.44
C GLN A 966 19.72 -9.99 42.77
#